data_AF-A0A6A6GYA4-F1
#
_entry.id   AF-A0A6A6GYA4-F1
#
_cell.length_a   1.000
_cell.length_b   1.000
_cell.length_c   1.000
_cell.angle_alpha   90.00
_cell.angle_beta   90.00
_cell.angle_gamma   90.00
#
_symmetry.space_group_name_H-M   'P 1'
#
loop_
_entity.id
_entity.type
_entity.pdbx_description
1 polymer ?
#
loop_
_entity_poly.entity_id
_entity_poly.type
_entity_poly.pdbx_seq_one_letter_code
_entity_poly.pdbx_strand_id
1 'polypeptide(L)'
;MRSFLFAGAAAIGLAVQATAQETYTSSAYTDPNTGIDFQRFYENSQIKAGYSFGLVLPEKPTTDFIGQLVVPLNSSQGWGAVSLGGAMTNTLLFTAWTSNNKIMTSFREATAYATPPVYTATTVTASPIANGTFINTTHFSCTFLCSGCILGNSVTFGSDATNSELGYAVSATNPTDPTDPGTAFSYHDEGYGEYNMAFVNATSPQYATWASWATASSTASSPSSPAGSNSTSPAKPTGPATVSNATYDVIVVGGGPSGIITAERLAENGASVLLLERGQASTVSTGSTDTLPWNDTLTPYDLPALGSSLTKLADVNEFCDDTASTAGCLLGGSSSINALNFIHPPEHDFERWPTGWKWADVSGAATRLYARNPGTTMPSKDGKHYDQSAFNIVSNFLKTRGWTQVDSIQNPNAKTLAFSQPAWSILNSKRAGPVRTYLPVGLALKSKPLTLKLNTKVTNVIRTGSTITGVLTTANDGSSMIINVNKGGKVVLAAGALSTPRILWNSGIGLSDALNTVKSGTSGVVLPSESDWISLPVGHNMKDHPQYVLPFNSKNNFTALNWGTIPTDPSTPDQTLYDAGSGPLVQASQRLHMWTSDSSTLDGVTRYFQGTVSALASGVITMKMFLTHGGTSTGVLGISPEGNTIVQTAPWMNTAADRQAMTNFLQWLLDSTNAANSTMAYSGGSTNASTLIDSRITGDHWTGTARMGTDDGRVNNGTSVVDTNTKVYGTDNLFVVDASIHPDLPTGNTQAIIMVVAEQAAAKIAAYKVTSGSGNSSALTSGPSSALPT
;
A
#
# COMPACT_ATOMS: atom_id res chain seq x y z
N MET A 1 -22.66 62.52 -53.19
CA MET A 1 -22.20 63.12 -51.92
C MET A 1 -21.38 62.06 -51.20
N ARG A 2 -20.05 62.12 -51.33
CA ARG A 2 -19.08 62.49 -50.26
C ARG A 2 -19.11 61.50 -49.08
N SER A 3 -18.20 60.52 -49.01
CA SER A 3 -16.83 60.55 -48.42
C SER A 3 -16.90 60.60 -46.88
N PHE A 4 -16.29 59.70 -46.09
CA PHE A 4 -14.86 59.53 -45.78
C PHE A 4 -14.57 58.03 -45.38
N LEU A 5 -13.52 57.35 -45.87
CA LEU A 5 -12.12 57.27 -45.34
C LEU A 5 -12.08 56.97 -43.83
N PHE A 6 -11.57 55.83 -43.36
CA PHE A 6 -10.12 55.50 -43.31
C PHE A 6 -9.81 53.99 -43.40
N ALA A 7 -8.71 53.70 -44.12
CA ALA A 7 -7.90 52.50 -44.02
C ALA A 7 -6.84 52.67 -42.91
N GLY A 8 -6.32 51.57 -42.34
CA GLY A 8 -5.07 51.63 -41.58
C GLY A 8 -4.76 50.45 -40.65
N ALA A 9 -3.86 49.58 -41.14
CA ALA A 9 -2.80 48.86 -40.41
C ALA A 9 -3.17 47.79 -39.35
N ALA A 10 -2.93 46.54 -39.76
CA ALA A 10 -2.39 45.50 -38.91
C ALA A 10 -0.98 45.87 -38.42
N ALA A 11 -0.69 45.68 -37.13
CA ALA A 11 0.47 44.97 -36.57
C ALA A 11 0.77 45.41 -35.11
N ILE A 12 1.21 44.42 -34.32
CA ILE A 12 1.89 44.47 -33.02
C ILE A 12 0.99 44.65 -31.78
N GLY A 13 0.83 43.55 -31.05
CA GLY A 13 0.23 43.52 -29.72
C GLY A 13 -0.13 42.11 -29.23
N LEU A 14 0.79 41.14 -29.36
CA LEU A 14 0.74 39.92 -28.53
C LEU A 14 1.07 40.36 -27.10
N ALA A 15 0.08 40.91 -26.41
CA ALA A 15 0.13 41.01 -24.96
C ALA A 15 -0.05 39.58 -24.43
N VAL A 16 1.03 39.08 -23.85
CA VAL A 16 1.04 37.94 -22.94
C VAL A 16 -0.08 38.18 -21.94
N GLN A 17 -1.23 37.50 -22.09
CA GLN A 17 -2.10 37.23 -20.97
C GLN A 17 -1.32 36.24 -20.10
N ALA A 18 -0.49 36.78 -19.23
CA ALA A 18 -0.19 36.12 -17.98
C ALA A 18 -1.56 35.97 -17.31
N THR A 19 -2.16 34.79 -17.42
CA THR A 19 -3.12 34.35 -16.43
C THR A 19 -2.37 34.45 -15.11
N ALA A 20 -2.71 35.45 -14.30
CA ALA A 20 -2.29 35.50 -12.92
C ALA A 20 -2.69 34.14 -12.34
N GLN A 21 -1.68 33.32 -12.04
CA GLN A 21 -1.83 32.20 -11.14
C GLN A 21 -2.39 32.83 -9.86
N GLU A 22 -3.66 32.56 -9.51
CA GLU A 22 -4.19 33.02 -8.22
C GLU A 22 -3.31 32.37 -7.16
N THR A 23 -2.37 33.13 -6.64
CA THR A 23 -1.55 32.72 -5.52
C THR A 23 -2.53 32.59 -4.35
N TYR A 24 -2.78 31.37 -3.88
CA TYR A 24 -3.56 31.11 -2.67
C TYR A 24 -2.86 31.76 -1.48
N THR A 25 -3.14 33.04 -1.23
CA THR A 25 -2.49 33.86 -0.19
C THR A 25 -3.45 34.16 0.93
N SER A 26 -2.98 33.98 2.16
CA SER A 26 -3.65 34.46 3.38
C SER A 26 -3.96 35.97 3.37
N SER A 27 -4.97 36.40 4.12
CA SER A 27 -5.37 37.80 4.33
C SER A 27 -5.71 38.10 5.78
N ALA A 28 -5.71 39.38 6.17
CA ALA A 28 -6.04 39.80 7.53
C ALA A 28 -7.52 39.48 7.86
N TYR A 29 -7.76 38.98 9.07
CA TYR A 29 -9.10 38.62 9.56
C TYR A 29 -9.19 38.82 11.07
N THR A 30 -10.15 39.62 11.53
CA THR A 30 -10.49 39.74 12.95
C THR A 30 -11.61 38.76 13.28
N ASP A 31 -11.37 37.83 14.21
CA ASP A 31 -12.39 36.91 14.68
C ASP A 31 -13.45 37.66 15.50
N PRO A 32 -14.73 37.65 15.10
CA PRO A 32 -15.77 38.46 15.75
C PRO A 32 -16.14 37.98 17.15
N ASN A 33 -15.80 36.74 17.53
CA ASN A 33 -16.12 36.19 18.84
C ASN A 33 -15.04 36.53 19.89
N THR A 34 -13.77 36.47 19.50
CA THR A 34 -12.64 36.73 20.40
C THR A 34 -12.06 38.13 20.26
N GLY A 35 -12.23 38.77 19.11
CA GLY A 35 -11.54 40.01 18.75
C GLY A 35 -10.05 39.81 18.41
N ILE A 36 -9.60 38.58 18.17
CA ILE A 36 -8.21 38.28 17.79
C ILE A 36 -8.03 38.58 16.30
N ASP A 37 -6.97 39.33 15.97
CA ASP A 37 -6.57 39.58 14.59
C ASP A 37 -5.63 38.45 14.12
N PHE A 38 -6.11 37.67 13.16
CA PHE A 38 -5.38 36.59 12.49
C PHE A 38 -4.90 37.02 11.11
N GLN A 39 -3.77 36.46 10.69
CA GLN A 39 -3.51 36.25 9.27
C GLN A 39 -4.13 34.92 8.86
N ARG A 40 -5.10 34.93 7.95
CA ARG A 40 -5.98 33.79 7.68
C ARG A 40 -6.00 33.36 6.23
N PHE A 41 -5.87 32.06 6.00
CA PHE A 41 -6.23 31.41 4.74
C PHE A 41 -7.69 30.94 4.78
N TYR A 42 -8.42 31.12 3.69
CA TYR A 42 -9.81 30.74 3.54
C TYR A 42 -10.02 30.03 2.19
N GLU A 43 -10.46 28.77 2.24
CA GLU A 43 -10.72 27.93 1.07
C GLU A 43 -12.21 27.67 0.93
N ASN A 44 -12.81 28.12 -0.17
CA ASN A 44 -14.22 27.90 -0.49
C ASN A 44 -14.48 27.46 -1.94
N SER A 45 -13.42 27.26 -2.73
CA SER A 45 -13.48 26.83 -4.13
C SER A 45 -13.73 25.33 -4.24
N GLN A 46 -13.19 24.54 -3.31
CA GLN A 46 -13.37 23.08 -3.25
C GLN A 46 -14.32 22.64 -2.13
N ILE A 47 -14.37 23.39 -1.01
CA ILE A 47 -15.05 22.95 0.21
C ILE A 47 -16.35 23.73 0.44
N LYS A 48 -17.47 23.01 0.51
CA LYS A 48 -18.80 23.59 0.76
C LYS A 48 -18.87 24.14 2.20
N ALA A 49 -19.31 25.39 2.35
CA ALA A 49 -19.31 26.18 3.60
C ALA A 49 -17.93 26.65 4.12
N GLY A 50 -16.85 26.29 3.42
CA GLY A 50 -15.52 26.87 3.54
C GLY A 50 -14.68 26.36 4.71
N TYR A 51 -13.38 26.14 4.46
CA TYR A 51 -12.35 25.88 5.46
C TYR A 51 -11.56 27.14 5.74
N SER A 52 -11.05 27.31 6.97
CA SER A 52 -10.08 28.37 7.23
C SER A 52 -9.08 28.03 8.30
N PHE A 53 -7.86 28.51 8.11
CA PHE A 53 -6.82 28.50 9.14
C PHE A 53 -6.23 29.89 9.34
N GLY A 54 -6.40 30.41 10.56
CA GLY A 54 -5.82 31.67 11.04
C GLY A 54 -4.61 31.43 11.92
N LEU A 55 -3.60 32.29 11.80
CA LEU A 55 -2.37 32.24 12.58
C LEU A 55 -2.02 33.61 13.17
N VAL A 56 -1.59 33.63 14.43
CA VAL A 56 -0.97 34.79 15.10
C VAL A 56 0.36 34.37 15.72
N LEU A 57 1.38 35.20 15.52
CA LEU A 57 2.71 35.04 16.07
C LEU A 57 3.04 36.17 17.06
N PRO A 58 3.94 35.95 18.04
CA PRO A 58 4.55 37.06 18.76
C PRO A 58 5.44 37.87 17.82
N GLU A 59 5.73 39.14 18.17
CA GLU A 59 6.66 40.00 17.40
C GLU A 59 8.06 39.38 17.24
N LYS A 60 8.43 38.48 18.15
CA LYS A 60 9.66 37.68 18.09
C LYS A 60 9.26 36.21 18.27
N PRO A 61 8.89 35.50 17.18
CA PRO A 61 8.49 34.10 17.26
C PRO A 61 9.61 33.25 17.85
N THR A 62 9.23 32.30 18.70
CA THR A 62 10.15 31.27 19.21
C THR A 62 9.55 29.90 18.90
N THR A 63 8.72 29.37 19.79
CA THR A 63 8.19 28.01 19.73
C THR A 63 6.67 27.97 19.60
N ASP A 64 5.98 29.09 19.84
CA ASP A 64 4.54 29.11 20.10
C ASP A 64 3.81 30.03 19.12
N PHE A 65 2.55 29.68 18.81
CA PHE A 65 1.63 30.51 18.03
C PHE A 65 0.17 30.33 18.48
N ILE A 66 -0.72 31.25 18.12
CA ILE A 66 -2.18 31.08 18.28
C ILE A 66 -2.76 30.69 16.93
N GLY A 67 -3.47 29.56 16.88
CA GLY A 67 -4.14 29.05 15.70
C GLY A 67 -5.66 29.17 15.82
N GLN A 68 -6.34 29.39 14.70
CA GLN A 68 -7.79 29.19 14.58
C GLN A 68 -8.08 28.28 13.40
N LEU A 69 -8.64 27.10 13.67
CA LEU A 69 -9.06 26.14 12.65
C LEU A 69 -10.58 26.13 12.58
N VAL A 70 -11.14 26.50 11.42
CA VAL A 70 -12.59 26.46 11.14
C VAL A 70 -12.85 25.40 10.09
N VAL A 71 -13.74 24.46 10.42
CA VAL A 71 -14.01 23.28 9.59
C VAL A 71 -15.52 23.15 9.39
N PRO A 72 -15.98 23.04 8.14
CA PRO A 72 -17.40 22.86 7.86
C PRO A 72 -17.86 21.47 8.29
N LEU A 73 -19.12 21.38 8.71
CA LEU A 73 -19.75 20.14 9.16
C LEU A 73 -20.78 19.68 8.15
N ASN A 74 -20.77 18.38 7.84
CA ASN A 74 -21.84 17.69 7.14
C ASN A 74 -22.67 16.89 8.15
N SER A 75 -23.93 17.27 8.37
CA SER A 75 -24.81 16.59 9.35
C SER A 75 -24.18 16.46 10.75
N SER A 76 -23.51 17.53 11.22
CA SER A 76 -22.74 17.58 12.49
C SER A 76 -21.49 16.69 12.56
N GLN A 77 -21.07 16.11 11.44
CA GLN A 77 -19.85 15.32 11.29
C GLN A 77 -18.83 16.04 10.41
N GLY A 78 -17.55 15.73 10.60
CA GLY A 78 -16.45 16.24 9.80
C GLY A 78 -15.20 16.43 10.63
N TRP A 79 -14.05 16.31 9.97
CA TRP A 79 -12.76 16.64 10.54
C TRP A 79 -11.98 17.53 9.59
N GLY A 80 -11.09 18.35 10.14
CA GLY A 80 -10.20 19.19 9.37
C GLY A 80 -8.82 19.22 9.97
N ALA A 81 -7.83 19.56 9.15
CA ALA A 81 -6.44 19.59 9.53
C ALA A 81 -5.69 20.75 8.88
N VAL A 82 -4.57 21.10 9.49
CA VAL A 82 -3.53 21.96 8.90
C VAL A 82 -2.19 21.22 8.96
N SER A 83 -1.44 21.27 7.86
CA SER A 83 -0.01 20.92 7.86
C SER A 83 0.82 22.17 8.09
N LEU A 84 1.67 22.15 9.12
CA LEU A 84 2.52 23.28 9.48
C LEU A 84 3.80 23.38 8.64
N GLY A 85 4.00 22.47 7.69
CA GLY A 85 5.12 22.46 6.74
C GLY A 85 4.71 22.29 5.28
N GLY A 86 3.43 22.47 4.94
CA GLY A 86 2.92 22.35 3.58
C GLY A 86 2.46 20.93 3.27
N ALA A 87 3.42 20.03 3.01
CA ALA A 87 3.14 18.65 2.67
C ALA A 87 2.40 17.90 3.78
N MET A 88 1.72 16.80 3.46
CA MET A 88 1.14 15.90 4.49
C MET A 88 2.23 15.14 5.26
N THR A 89 3.33 14.81 4.60
CA THR A 89 4.36 13.90 5.13
C THR A 89 5.57 14.65 5.68
N ASN A 90 6.12 14.14 6.79
CA ASN A 90 7.28 14.65 7.53
C ASN A 90 7.07 16.08 8.07
N THR A 91 5.81 16.43 8.34
CA THR A 91 5.41 17.72 8.88
C THR A 91 4.51 17.53 10.09
N LEU A 92 4.55 18.46 11.04
CA LEU A 92 3.59 18.50 12.14
C LEU A 92 2.21 18.89 11.60
N LEU A 93 1.26 17.99 11.79
CA LEU A 93 -0.14 18.20 11.44
C LEU A 93 -0.92 18.51 12.71
N PHE A 94 -1.82 19.48 12.66
CA PHE A 94 -2.83 19.69 13.68
C PHE A 94 -4.19 19.33 13.12
N THR A 95 -4.88 18.40 13.78
CA THR A 95 -6.18 17.86 13.35
C THR A 95 -7.24 18.18 14.41
N ALA A 96 -8.49 18.43 13.97
CA ALA A 96 -9.62 18.64 14.86
C ALA A 96 -10.92 18.07 14.26
N TRP A 97 -11.85 17.64 15.12
CA TRP A 97 -13.16 17.08 14.74
C TRP A 97 -14.18 17.20 15.88
N THR A 98 -15.44 16.85 15.61
CA THR A 98 -16.50 16.86 16.62
C THR A 98 -16.75 15.46 17.20
N SER A 99 -16.97 15.37 18.51
CA SER A 99 -17.37 14.15 19.20
C SER A 99 -18.22 14.48 20.41
N ASN A 100 -19.43 13.92 20.51
CA ASN A 100 -20.35 14.16 21.63
C ASN A 100 -20.53 15.67 21.95
N ASN A 101 -20.67 16.50 20.92
CA ASN A 101 -20.78 17.96 21.02
C ASN A 101 -19.55 18.66 21.67
N LYS A 102 -18.38 18.05 21.58
CA LYS A 102 -17.07 18.61 21.94
C LYS A 102 -16.15 18.63 20.73
N ILE A 103 -15.20 19.55 20.73
CA ILE A 103 -14.11 19.57 19.75
C ILE A 103 -12.98 18.72 20.31
N MET A 104 -12.57 17.73 19.53
CA MET A 104 -11.42 16.89 19.78
C MET A 104 -10.26 17.39 18.92
N THR A 105 -9.04 17.30 19.43
CA THR A 105 -7.83 17.71 18.70
C THR A 105 -6.73 16.68 18.84
N SER A 106 -5.83 16.63 17.85
CA SER A 106 -4.67 15.76 17.90
C SER A 106 -3.54 16.29 17.01
N PHE A 107 -2.31 16.24 17.52
CA PHE A 107 -1.11 16.48 16.72
C PHE A 107 -0.68 15.18 16.07
N ARG A 108 -0.42 15.22 14.77
CA ARG A 108 -0.06 14.05 13.96
C ARG A 108 1.18 14.33 13.12
N GLU A 109 1.82 13.28 12.64
CA GLU A 109 2.88 13.39 11.63
C GLU A 109 2.82 12.16 10.73
N ALA A 110 2.59 12.36 9.43
CA ALA A 110 2.59 11.27 8.47
C ALA A 110 4.02 11.04 7.97
N THR A 111 4.48 9.80 7.85
CA THR A 111 5.74 9.50 7.11
C THR A 111 5.48 8.88 5.73
N ALA A 112 4.20 8.65 5.43
CA ALA A 112 3.66 8.16 4.16
C ALA A 112 2.22 8.67 3.99
N TYR A 113 1.64 8.50 2.80
CA TYR A 113 0.22 8.81 2.53
C TYR A 113 -0.71 7.75 3.10
N ALA A 114 -0.70 7.64 4.43
CA ALA A 114 -1.58 6.81 5.24
C ALA A 114 -2.07 7.64 6.44
N THR A 115 -3.01 7.10 7.21
CA THR A 115 -3.48 7.75 8.44
C THR A 115 -2.29 8.12 9.34
N PRO A 116 -2.12 9.42 9.67
CA PRO A 116 -0.93 9.86 10.37
C PRO A 116 -0.98 9.47 11.86
N PRO A 117 0.07 8.83 12.40
CA PRO A 117 0.15 8.53 13.83
C PRO A 117 0.18 9.81 14.68
N VAL A 118 -0.10 9.67 15.97
CA VAL A 118 0.06 10.76 16.95
C VAL A 118 1.51 11.21 16.96
N TYR A 119 1.72 12.51 16.88
CA TYR A 119 3.05 13.13 16.92
C TYR A 119 3.63 13.02 18.32
N THR A 120 4.83 12.45 18.43
CA THR A 120 5.52 12.23 19.71
C THR A 120 6.97 12.69 19.72
N ALA A 121 7.48 13.30 18.63
CA ALA A 121 8.89 13.63 18.52
C ALA A 121 9.32 14.77 19.47
N THR A 122 8.43 15.72 19.73
CA THR A 122 8.62 16.78 20.73
C THR A 122 7.33 17.04 21.50
N THR A 123 7.44 17.67 22.67
CA THR A 123 6.27 18.10 23.43
C THR A 123 5.58 19.27 22.73
N VAL A 124 4.38 19.03 22.24
CA VAL A 124 3.49 20.04 21.65
C VAL A 124 2.13 19.97 22.32
N THR A 125 1.49 21.13 22.51
CA THR A 125 0.16 21.19 23.14
C THR A 125 -0.73 22.21 22.46
N ALA A 126 -2.03 21.92 22.39
CA ALA A 126 -3.05 22.84 21.92
C ALA A 126 -3.99 23.17 23.08
N SER A 127 -3.85 24.36 23.65
CA SER A 127 -4.69 24.83 24.76
C SER A 127 -5.82 25.70 24.21
N PRO A 128 -7.11 25.33 24.44
CA PRO A 128 -8.22 26.03 23.81
C PRO A 128 -8.40 27.45 24.37
N ILE A 129 -8.74 28.39 23.48
CA ILE A 129 -9.27 29.71 23.82
C ILE A 129 -10.79 29.62 23.72
N ALA A 130 -11.45 29.64 24.87
CA ALA A 130 -12.86 29.27 25.01
C ALA A 130 -13.80 30.08 24.09
N ASN A 131 -13.63 31.40 24.04
CA ASN A 131 -14.52 32.28 23.26
C ASN A 131 -14.38 32.11 21.73
N GLY A 132 -13.28 31.49 21.25
CA GLY A 132 -13.08 31.18 19.84
C GLY A 132 -13.36 29.72 19.49
N THR A 133 -13.75 28.91 20.48
CA THR A 133 -13.91 27.46 20.34
C THR A 133 -15.37 27.07 20.52
N PHE A 134 -16.06 26.73 19.43
CA PHE A 134 -17.50 26.42 19.44
C PHE A 134 -17.92 25.51 18.28
N ILE A 135 -19.07 24.86 18.42
CA ILE A 135 -19.72 24.04 17.39
C ILE A 135 -21.09 24.66 17.09
N ASN A 136 -21.44 24.80 15.82
CA ASN A 136 -22.80 25.13 15.38
C ASN A 136 -23.28 24.16 14.30
N THR A 137 -24.44 24.43 13.68
CA THR A 137 -25.05 23.54 12.68
C THR A 137 -24.31 23.48 11.34
N THR A 138 -23.36 24.38 11.09
CA THR A 138 -22.68 24.53 9.79
C THR A 138 -21.18 24.26 9.86
N HIS A 139 -20.54 24.53 11.00
CA HIS A 139 -19.10 24.36 11.19
C HIS A 139 -18.77 24.25 12.68
N PHE A 140 -17.53 23.86 12.97
CA PHE A 140 -16.89 24.15 14.24
C PHE A 140 -15.72 25.12 14.06
N SER A 141 -15.44 25.90 15.10
CA SER A 141 -14.24 26.74 15.22
C SER A 141 -13.44 26.22 16.41
N CYS A 142 -12.14 26.03 16.21
CA CYS A 142 -11.18 25.66 17.25
C CYS A 142 -10.08 26.73 17.30
N THR A 143 -10.15 27.63 18.27
CA THR A 143 -9.09 28.62 18.53
C THR A 143 -8.23 28.13 19.68
N PHE A 144 -6.92 28.07 19.50
CA PHE A 144 -6.02 27.46 20.48
C PHE A 144 -4.64 28.14 20.51
N LEU A 145 -4.00 28.10 21.67
CA LEU A 145 -2.58 28.35 21.82
C LEU A 145 -1.82 27.04 21.54
N CYS A 146 -0.99 27.05 20.50
CA CYS A 146 -0.08 25.97 20.15
C CYS A 146 1.27 26.22 20.80
N SER A 147 1.59 25.51 21.89
CA SER A 147 2.88 25.63 22.57
C SER A 147 3.85 24.54 22.13
N GLY A 148 5.09 24.93 21.81
CA GLY A 148 6.13 24.05 21.30
C GLY A 148 6.01 23.68 19.82
N CYS A 149 5.07 24.26 19.09
CA CYS A 149 4.71 23.84 17.73
C CYS A 149 5.57 24.44 16.61
N ILE A 150 6.39 25.46 16.88
CA ILE A 150 7.36 26.01 15.90
C ILE A 150 8.69 25.30 16.10
N LEU A 151 8.97 24.32 15.25
CA LEU A 151 10.12 23.42 15.34
C LEU A 151 11.20 23.69 14.28
N GLY A 152 10.79 24.23 13.12
CA GLY A 152 11.65 24.38 11.94
C GLY A 152 12.02 23.03 11.30
N ASN A 153 13.17 22.98 10.61
CA ASN A 153 13.75 21.78 10.02
C ASN A 153 12.79 20.96 9.14
N SER A 154 12.00 21.62 8.30
CA SER A 154 10.96 21.02 7.43
C SER A 154 9.80 20.31 8.14
N VAL A 155 9.85 20.10 9.47
CA VAL A 155 8.74 19.57 10.26
C VAL A 155 7.65 20.64 10.41
N THR A 156 8.05 21.89 10.67
CA THR A 156 7.19 23.07 10.58
C THR A 156 7.95 24.21 9.92
N PHE A 157 7.26 25.33 9.73
CA PHE A 157 7.93 26.60 9.51
C PHE A 157 8.92 26.94 10.64
N GLY A 158 9.97 27.68 10.29
CA GLY A 158 10.98 28.18 11.23
C GLY A 158 10.54 29.48 11.91
N SER A 159 11.11 29.76 13.09
CA SER A 159 10.80 30.97 13.87
C SER A 159 11.21 32.28 13.19
N ASP A 160 12.13 32.21 12.22
CA ASP A 160 12.63 33.32 11.41
C ASP A 160 11.96 33.40 10.03
N ALA A 161 11.00 32.52 9.73
CA ALA A 161 10.31 32.51 8.45
C ALA A 161 9.43 33.75 8.28
N THR A 162 9.57 34.43 7.14
CA THR A 162 8.71 35.58 6.78
C THR A 162 7.43 35.14 6.06
N ASN A 163 7.50 34.02 5.33
CA ASN A 163 6.40 33.35 4.65
C ASN A 163 6.66 31.83 4.71
N SER A 164 5.61 31.01 4.69
CA SER A 164 5.76 29.56 4.48
C SER A 164 4.51 28.98 3.83
N GLU A 165 4.71 27.86 3.15
CA GLU A 165 3.64 27.04 2.61
C GLU A 165 3.07 26.16 3.72
N LEU A 166 1.76 26.22 3.91
CA LEU A 166 1.01 25.38 4.82
C LEU A 166 0.03 24.53 4.01
N GLY A 167 -0.33 23.37 4.55
CA GLY A 167 -1.31 22.48 3.93
C GLY A 167 -2.65 22.51 4.66
N TYR A 168 -3.72 22.14 3.98
CA TYR A 168 -5.01 21.85 4.60
C TYR A 168 -5.58 20.53 4.10
N ALA A 169 -6.45 19.93 4.91
CA ALA A 169 -7.23 18.75 4.56
C ALA A 169 -8.56 18.77 5.31
N VAL A 170 -9.65 18.38 4.65
CA VAL A 170 -11.01 18.35 5.21
C VAL A 170 -11.77 17.12 4.76
N SER A 171 -12.52 16.52 5.69
CA SER A 171 -13.50 15.46 5.40
C SER A 171 -14.88 15.81 5.93
N ALA A 172 -15.91 15.34 5.22
CA ALA A 172 -17.30 15.41 5.65
C ALA A 172 -17.67 14.37 6.70
N THR A 173 -16.81 13.39 6.94
CA THR A 173 -17.06 12.29 7.88
C THR A 173 -16.21 12.47 9.13
N ASN A 174 -16.70 12.00 10.27
CA ASN A 174 -15.88 11.96 11.49
C ASN A 174 -14.81 10.86 11.40
N PRO A 175 -13.73 10.95 12.20
CA PRO A 175 -12.78 9.86 12.34
C PRO A 175 -13.44 8.58 12.88
N THR A 176 -12.79 7.44 12.67
CA THR A 176 -13.32 6.08 12.90
C THR A 176 -13.88 5.90 14.31
N ASP A 177 -13.11 6.27 15.33
CA ASP A 177 -13.58 6.51 16.69
C ASP A 177 -13.44 8.00 17.00
N PRO A 178 -14.52 8.79 17.01
CA PRO A 178 -14.43 10.22 17.27
C PRO A 178 -14.09 10.53 18.74
N THR A 179 -14.14 9.56 19.67
CA THR A 179 -13.80 9.79 21.08
C THR A 179 -12.32 9.63 21.40
N ASP A 180 -11.55 8.99 20.52
CA ASP A 180 -10.14 8.70 20.71
C ASP A 180 -9.23 9.74 19.99
N PRO A 181 -8.39 10.51 20.69
CA PRO A 181 -7.41 11.40 20.07
C PRO A 181 -6.38 10.70 19.18
N GLY A 182 -6.19 9.38 19.34
CA GLY A 182 -5.31 8.51 18.55
C GLY A 182 -5.98 7.87 17.33
N THR A 183 -7.29 8.09 17.15
CA THR A 183 -8.15 7.51 16.11
C THR A 183 -7.63 7.63 14.68
N ALA A 184 -8.11 6.74 13.80
CA ALA A 184 -7.85 6.80 12.38
C ALA A 184 -8.79 7.75 11.65
N PHE A 185 -8.21 8.60 10.80
CA PHE A 185 -8.96 9.49 9.91
C PHE A 185 -9.38 8.77 8.64
N SER A 186 -10.61 9.02 8.21
CA SER A 186 -11.05 8.78 6.84
C SER A 186 -10.22 9.62 5.85
N TYR A 187 -10.33 9.35 4.56
CA TYR A 187 -9.73 10.22 3.55
C TYR A 187 -10.37 11.62 3.59
N HIS A 188 -9.57 12.67 3.41
CA HIS A 188 -10.04 14.07 3.31
C HIS A 188 -10.77 14.32 1.98
N ASP A 189 -12.00 13.85 1.91
CA ASP A 189 -12.87 13.79 0.73
C ASP A 189 -13.48 15.14 0.31
N GLU A 190 -13.54 16.12 1.22
CA GLU A 190 -14.09 17.45 0.92
C GLU A 190 -13.08 18.40 0.27
N GLY A 191 -11.79 18.24 0.56
CA GLY A 191 -10.75 19.04 -0.08
C GLY A 191 -9.43 19.03 0.65
N TYR A 192 -8.35 19.27 -0.10
CA TYR A 192 -6.99 19.37 0.41
C TYR A 192 -6.14 20.20 -0.54
N GLY A 193 -5.06 20.78 -0.04
CA GLY A 193 -4.17 21.60 -0.85
C GLY A 193 -3.13 22.32 -0.01
N GLU A 194 -2.28 23.07 -0.68
CA GLU A 194 -1.21 23.88 -0.10
C GLU A 194 -1.46 25.36 -0.40
N TYR A 195 -1.11 26.24 0.53
CA TYR A 195 -1.30 27.69 0.42
C TYR A 195 -0.17 28.46 1.10
N ASN A 196 0.03 29.70 0.67
CA ASN A 196 1.06 30.57 1.25
C ASN A 196 0.51 31.38 2.43
N MET A 197 1.12 31.21 3.59
CA MET A 197 0.85 32.00 4.80
C MET A 197 1.90 33.10 4.96
N ALA A 198 1.45 34.35 5.06
CA ALA A 198 2.32 35.52 5.16
C ALA A 198 2.61 35.86 6.62
N PHE A 199 3.62 35.23 7.22
CA PHE A 199 3.90 35.35 8.66
C PHE A 199 4.28 36.75 9.12
N VAL A 200 4.89 37.56 8.26
CA VAL A 200 5.14 38.98 8.55
C VAL A 200 3.86 39.76 8.86
N ASN A 201 2.70 39.32 8.37
CA ASN A 201 1.40 39.93 8.65
C ASN A 201 0.67 39.24 9.81
N ALA A 202 1.22 38.14 10.34
CA ALA A 202 0.64 37.38 11.43
C ALA A 202 1.19 37.80 12.81
N THR A 203 2.23 38.64 12.89
CA THR A 203 2.81 39.08 14.16
C THR A 203 1.95 40.15 14.83
N SER A 204 1.72 40.05 16.14
CA SER A 204 0.95 41.05 16.89
C SER A 204 1.55 41.37 18.27
N PRO A 205 1.58 42.66 18.69
CA PRO A 205 1.94 43.02 20.07
C PRO A 205 0.90 42.54 21.09
N GLN A 206 -0.32 42.22 20.67
CA GLN A 206 -1.38 41.67 21.52
C GLN A 206 -1.27 40.15 21.72
N TYR A 207 -0.32 39.48 21.06
CA TYR A 207 -0.13 38.04 21.14
C TYR A 207 -0.13 37.53 22.59
N ALA A 208 0.65 38.15 23.47
CA ALA A 208 0.76 37.73 24.86
C ALA A 208 -0.59 37.86 25.62
N THR A 209 -1.36 38.92 25.33
CA THR A 209 -2.70 39.11 25.88
C THR A 209 -3.63 37.98 25.42
N TRP A 210 -3.66 37.69 24.12
CA TRP A 210 -4.52 36.64 23.55
C TRP A 210 -4.12 35.23 23.99
N ALA A 211 -2.82 34.95 24.07
CA ALA A 211 -2.30 33.67 24.53
C ALA A 211 -2.68 33.40 26.00
N SER A 212 -2.78 34.44 26.84
CA SER A 212 -3.20 34.32 28.24
C SER A 212 -4.66 33.88 28.42
N TRP A 213 -5.47 33.92 27.36
CA TRP A 213 -6.86 33.45 27.38
C TRP A 213 -6.99 31.93 27.21
N ALA A 214 -5.90 31.25 26.86
CA ALA A 214 -5.88 29.81 26.75
C ALA A 214 -6.00 29.17 28.15
N THR A 215 -6.95 28.25 28.32
CA THR A 215 -7.11 27.52 29.57
C THR A 215 -6.24 26.27 29.57
N ALA A 216 -5.62 25.97 30.72
CA ALA A 216 -4.79 24.78 30.88
C ALA A 216 -5.63 23.52 30.61
N SER A 217 -5.20 22.72 29.62
CA SER A 217 -5.88 21.48 29.23
C SER A 217 -5.87 20.44 30.36
N SER A 218 -7.03 19.87 30.70
CA SER A 218 -7.14 18.71 31.60
C SER A 218 -7.22 17.40 30.79
N THR A 219 -6.16 16.59 30.90
CA THR A 219 -5.98 15.17 30.47
C THR A 219 -5.92 14.92 28.95
N ALA A 220 -5.00 14.10 28.39
CA ALA A 220 -4.50 12.81 28.87
C ALA A 220 -2.99 12.56 28.64
N SER A 221 -2.46 11.71 29.51
CA SER A 221 -1.16 11.04 29.58
C SER A 221 -0.43 10.75 28.26
N SER A 222 0.87 11.05 28.26
CA SER A 222 1.87 10.26 27.51
C SER A 222 1.90 8.82 28.05
N PRO A 223 1.87 7.83 27.15
CA PRO A 223 2.79 6.72 27.26
C PRO A 223 3.53 6.42 25.95
N SER A 224 4.72 5.85 26.15
CA SER A 224 5.68 5.23 25.21
C SER A 224 5.17 4.75 23.83
N SER A 225 5.99 5.00 22.81
CA SER A 225 5.99 4.39 21.47
C SER A 225 5.97 2.84 21.48
N PRO A 226 5.74 2.14 20.34
CA PRO A 226 5.60 2.63 18.96
C PRO A 226 4.45 2.00 18.12
N ALA A 227 4.33 2.52 16.88
CA ALA A 227 3.85 1.84 15.66
C ALA A 227 2.42 2.12 15.18
N GLY A 228 2.31 2.33 13.86
CA GLY A 228 1.05 2.51 13.15
C GLY A 228 0.09 1.38 13.42
N SER A 229 -1.14 1.72 13.76
CA SER A 229 -2.20 0.77 14.02
C SER A 229 -3.49 1.37 13.51
N ASN A 230 -3.96 0.88 12.36
CA ASN A 230 -5.39 0.74 12.15
C ASN A 230 -5.86 -0.32 13.15
N SER A 231 -6.13 0.11 14.38
CA SER A 231 -6.59 -0.78 15.44
C SER A 231 -8.07 -1.08 15.25
N THR A 232 -8.40 -2.13 14.50
CA THR A 232 -9.43 -3.04 14.97
C THR A 232 -8.71 -4.10 15.80
N SER A 233 -8.99 -4.13 17.11
CA SER A 233 -8.64 -5.33 17.88
C SER A 233 -9.31 -6.53 17.19
N PRO A 234 -8.60 -7.63 16.93
CA PRO A 234 -9.24 -8.86 16.46
C PRO A 234 -10.47 -9.15 17.32
N ALA A 235 -11.58 -9.54 16.69
CA ALA A 235 -12.79 -9.92 17.43
C ALA A 235 -12.41 -10.91 18.53
N LYS A 236 -12.53 -10.49 19.79
CA LYS A 236 -12.09 -11.30 20.92
C LYS A 236 -12.98 -12.54 20.99
N PRO A 237 -12.41 -13.74 21.21
CA PRO A 237 -13.21 -14.95 21.38
C PRO A 237 -14.27 -14.77 22.47
N THR A 238 -15.54 -15.00 22.12
CA THR A 238 -16.68 -14.81 23.04
C THR A 238 -17.00 -16.06 23.87
N GLY A 239 -16.25 -17.16 23.67
CA GLY A 239 -16.41 -18.43 24.38
C GLY A 239 -15.38 -19.49 23.94
N PRO A 240 -15.44 -20.71 24.51
CA PRO A 240 -14.55 -21.80 24.11
C PRO A 240 -14.78 -22.16 22.64
N ALA A 241 -13.69 -22.44 21.92
CA ALA A 241 -13.77 -22.79 20.51
C ALA A 241 -14.52 -24.12 20.31
N THR A 242 -15.46 -24.14 19.37
CA THR A 242 -16.12 -25.37 18.94
C THR A 242 -15.18 -26.19 18.05
N VAL A 243 -15.34 -27.51 17.99
CA VAL A 243 -14.54 -28.36 17.08
C VAL A 243 -15.40 -28.79 15.91
N SER A 244 -14.91 -28.57 14.69
CA SER A 244 -15.59 -29.03 13.48
C SER A 244 -15.59 -30.55 13.38
N ASN A 245 -16.72 -31.13 12.97
CA ASN A 245 -16.82 -32.56 12.66
C ASN A 245 -16.13 -32.94 11.34
N ALA A 246 -15.85 -31.95 10.47
CA ALA A 246 -15.18 -32.16 9.20
C ALA A 246 -13.66 -32.06 9.35
N THR A 247 -12.95 -32.95 8.66
CA THR A 247 -11.49 -33.00 8.60
C THR A 247 -11.02 -33.07 7.14
N TYR A 248 -9.81 -32.59 6.88
CA TYR A 248 -9.27 -32.44 5.53
C TYR A 248 -7.84 -32.97 5.44
N ASP A 249 -7.47 -33.51 4.28
CA ASP A 249 -6.08 -33.89 3.99
C ASP A 249 -5.18 -32.64 3.97
N VAL A 250 -5.72 -31.51 3.47
CA VAL A 250 -5.03 -30.22 3.46
C VAL A 250 -5.98 -29.08 3.83
N ILE A 251 -5.54 -28.21 4.73
CA ILE A 251 -6.17 -26.90 4.96
C ILE A 251 -5.25 -25.82 4.40
N VAL A 252 -5.76 -25.01 3.46
CA VAL A 252 -5.08 -23.85 2.88
C VAL A 252 -5.68 -22.58 3.45
N VAL A 253 -4.84 -21.70 3.98
CA VAL A 253 -5.24 -20.47 4.69
C VAL A 253 -4.91 -19.25 3.85
N GLY A 254 -5.93 -18.57 3.34
CA GLY A 254 -5.83 -17.39 2.47
C GLY A 254 -6.26 -17.72 1.04
N GLY A 255 -7.31 -17.06 0.57
CA GLY A 255 -7.86 -17.14 -0.79
C GLY A 255 -7.21 -16.18 -1.77
N GLY A 256 -5.96 -15.77 -1.53
CA GLY A 256 -5.15 -14.99 -2.46
C GLY A 256 -4.68 -15.80 -3.68
N PRO A 257 -3.84 -15.22 -4.56
CA PRO A 257 -3.42 -15.89 -5.79
C PRO A 257 -2.71 -17.23 -5.54
N SER A 258 -1.75 -17.27 -4.60
CA SER A 258 -1.03 -18.49 -4.25
C SER A 258 -1.91 -19.53 -3.57
N GLY A 259 -2.80 -19.09 -2.68
CA GLY A 259 -3.68 -20.00 -1.94
C GLY A 259 -4.69 -20.70 -2.83
N ILE A 260 -5.31 -19.96 -3.77
CA ILE A 260 -6.22 -20.55 -4.76
C ILE A 260 -5.49 -21.57 -5.65
N ILE A 261 -4.33 -21.21 -6.21
CA ILE A 261 -3.54 -22.12 -7.06
C ILE A 261 -3.15 -23.37 -6.27
N THR A 262 -2.64 -23.20 -5.05
CA THR A 262 -2.18 -24.33 -4.23
C THR A 262 -3.33 -25.24 -3.84
N ALA A 263 -4.45 -24.68 -3.39
CA ALA A 263 -5.62 -25.44 -2.99
C ALA A 263 -6.19 -26.26 -4.15
N GLU A 264 -6.32 -25.63 -5.32
CA GLU A 264 -6.83 -26.31 -6.51
C GLU A 264 -5.89 -27.42 -6.98
N ARG A 265 -4.58 -27.16 -7.09
CA ARG A 265 -3.61 -28.17 -7.51
C ARG A 265 -3.54 -29.37 -6.56
N LEU A 266 -3.68 -29.14 -5.25
CA LEU A 266 -3.71 -30.24 -4.28
C LEU A 266 -5.01 -31.05 -4.38
N ALA A 267 -6.14 -30.40 -4.65
CA ALA A 267 -7.42 -31.07 -4.89
C ALA A 267 -7.39 -31.90 -6.20
N GLU A 268 -6.79 -31.36 -7.28
CA GLU A 268 -6.56 -32.09 -8.53
C GLU A 268 -5.71 -33.35 -8.32
N ASN A 269 -4.77 -33.32 -7.35
CA ASN A 269 -3.96 -34.47 -6.94
C ASN A 269 -4.69 -35.43 -5.97
N GLY A 270 -6.00 -35.24 -5.75
CA GLY A 270 -6.84 -36.18 -5.01
C GLY A 270 -6.87 -35.99 -3.49
N ALA A 271 -6.34 -34.88 -2.96
CA ALA A 271 -6.50 -34.52 -1.56
C ALA A 271 -7.91 -33.96 -1.29
N SER A 272 -8.49 -34.21 -0.10
CA SER A 272 -9.60 -33.37 0.37
C SER A 272 -9.04 -32.04 0.88
N VAL A 273 -9.44 -30.94 0.24
CA VAL A 273 -8.87 -29.62 0.51
C VAL A 273 -9.95 -28.66 1.01
N LEU A 274 -9.62 -27.94 2.08
CA LEU A 274 -10.36 -26.77 2.55
C LEU A 274 -9.54 -25.50 2.28
N LEU A 275 -10.12 -24.56 1.53
CA LEU A 275 -9.61 -23.21 1.36
C LEU A 275 -10.39 -22.25 2.26
N LEU A 276 -9.68 -21.59 3.18
CA LEU A 276 -10.22 -20.58 4.08
C LEU A 276 -9.83 -19.18 3.60
N GLU A 277 -10.80 -18.28 3.45
CA GLU A 277 -10.59 -16.87 3.14
C GLU A 277 -11.26 -16.02 4.22
N ARG A 278 -10.55 -15.01 4.71
CA ARG A 278 -11.05 -14.12 5.77
C ARG A 278 -12.10 -13.13 5.26
N GLY A 279 -12.02 -12.77 3.99
CA GLY A 279 -12.90 -11.82 3.34
C GLY A 279 -14.07 -12.45 2.58
N GLN A 280 -14.84 -11.56 1.98
CA GLN A 280 -16.03 -11.89 1.20
C GLN A 280 -15.72 -12.29 -0.25
N ALA A 281 -16.76 -12.65 -1.00
CA ALA A 281 -16.67 -12.93 -2.43
C ALA A 281 -16.32 -11.65 -3.20
N SER A 282 -15.51 -11.77 -4.25
CA SER A 282 -15.08 -10.61 -5.07
C SER A 282 -15.84 -10.45 -6.39
N THR A 283 -16.43 -11.52 -6.92
CA THR A 283 -17.16 -11.48 -8.20
C THR A 283 -18.57 -12.02 -8.03
N VAL A 284 -19.48 -11.66 -8.94
CA VAL A 284 -20.86 -12.21 -8.96
C VAL A 284 -20.82 -13.73 -9.05
N SER A 285 -19.94 -14.30 -9.88
CA SER A 285 -19.76 -15.75 -10.01
C SER A 285 -19.30 -16.46 -8.73
N THR A 286 -18.77 -15.70 -7.77
CA THR A 286 -18.35 -16.21 -6.46
C THR A 286 -19.34 -15.85 -5.34
N GLY A 287 -20.46 -15.21 -5.66
CA GLY A 287 -21.52 -14.85 -4.73
C GLY A 287 -21.51 -13.41 -4.22
N SER A 288 -20.77 -12.49 -4.85
CA SER A 288 -20.84 -11.06 -4.51
C SER A 288 -22.11 -10.42 -5.06
N THR A 289 -22.70 -9.49 -4.31
CA THR A 289 -23.87 -8.68 -4.70
C THR A 289 -23.53 -7.22 -5.01
N ASP A 290 -22.27 -6.81 -4.79
CA ASP A 290 -21.82 -5.43 -4.91
C ASP A 290 -21.43 -5.14 -6.37
N THR A 291 -22.48 -4.96 -7.18
CA THR A 291 -22.39 -4.86 -8.64
C THR A 291 -22.26 -3.43 -9.13
N LEU A 292 -21.84 -3.27 -10.38
CA LEU A 292 -21.78 -1.95 -11.03
C LEU A 292 -23.20 -1.42 -11.26
N PRO A 293 -23.49 -0.12 -11.04
CA PRO A 293 -24.82 0.46 -11.24
C PRO A 293 -25.39 0.28 -12.65
N TRP A 294 -24.53 0.15 -13.64
CA TRP A 294 -24.88 -0.02 -15.05
C TRP A 294 -24.73 -1.47 -15.56
N ASN A 295 -24.25 -2.41 -14.73
CA ASN A 295 -24.11 -3.82 -15.09
C ASN A 295 -24.14 -4.75 -13.86
N ASP A 296 -25.28 -5.40 -13.64
CA ASP A 296 -25.52 -6.31 -12.51
C ASP A 296 -24.81 -7.67 -12.62
N THR A 297 -24.13 -7.94 -13.73
CA THR A 297 -23.34 -9.17 -13.92
C THR A 297 -21.85 -8.99 -13.57
N LEU A 298 -21.46 -7.76 -13.22
CA LEU A 298 -20.07 -7.36 -12.95
C LEU A 298 -19.98 -6.66 -11.60
N THR A 299 -18.91 -6.94 -10.87
CA THR A 299 -18.48 -6.11 -9.74
C THR A 299 -17.45 -5.08 -10.21
N PRO A 300 -17.15 -4.02 -9.44
CA PRO A 300 -16.03 -3.13 -9.74
C PRO A 300 -14.70 -3.86 -9.94
N TYR A 301 -14.49 -4.98 -9.24
CA TYR A 301 -13.29 -5.81 -9.34
C TYR A 301 -13.11 -6.47 -10.70
N ASP A 302 -14.19 -6.67 -11.45
CA ASP A 302 -14.15 -7.32 -12.76
C ASP A 302 -13.62 -6.41 -13.86
N LEU A 303 -13.83 -5.10 -13.74
CA LEU A 303 -13.60 -4.14 -14.81
C LEU A 303 -12.13 -3.70 -14.85
N PRO A 304 -11.35 -4.02 -15.91
CA PRO A 304 -9.93 -3.65 -15.97
C PRO A 304 -9.67 -2.16 -15.80
N ALA A 305 -10.52 -1.30 -16.37
CA ALA A 305 -10.37 0.15 -16.28
C ALA A 305 -10.42 0.71 -14.85
N LEU A 306 -11.08 0.02 -13.93
CA LEU A 306 -11.13 0.44 -12.52
C LEU A 306 -9.90 0.03 -11.73
N GLY A 307 -9.05 -0.87 -12.24
CA GLY A 307 -7.98 -1.48 -11.45
C GLY A 307 -6.99 -0.51 -10.79
N SER A 308 -6.80 0.70 -11.33
CA SER A 308 -5.93 1.73 -10.74
C SER A 308 -6.66 2.72 -9.82
N SER A 309 -7.99 2.64 -9.74
CA SER A 309 -8.85 3.55 -8.98
C SER A 309 -9.78 2.83 -8.01
N LEU A 310 -9.72 1.49 -7.93
CA LEU A 310 -10.54 0.69 -7.00
C LEU A 310 -10.43 1.20 -5.56
N THR A 311 -9.23 1.56 -5.10
CA THR A 311 -8.98 2.11 -3.75
C THR A 311 -9.59 3.49 -3.50
N LYS A 312 -10.15 4.13 -4.53
CA LYS A 312 -10.80 5.45 -4.46
C LYS A 312 -12.32 5.35 -4.55
N LEU A 313 -12.88 4.16 -4.75
CA LEU A 313 -14.32 3.96 -4.81
C LEU A 313 -14.86 3.84 -3.38
N ALA A 314 -15.90 4.61 -3.06
CA ALA A 314 -16.50 4.65 -1.73
C ALA A 314 -16.99 3.26 -1.27
N ASP A 315 -17.46 2.44 -2.21
CA ASP A 315 -18.04 1.12 -1.93
C ASP A 315 -17.01 -0.02 -1.94
N VAL A 316 -15.73 0.27 -2.18
CA VAL A 316 -14.63 -0.72 -2.10
C VAL A 316 -13.91 -0.52 -0.77
N ASN A 317 -14.16 -1.42 0.19
CA ASN A 317 -13.68 -1.33 1.57
C ASN A 317 -12.96 -2.59 2.07
N GLU A 318 -12.80 -3.61 1.21
CA GLU A 318 -12.30 -4.94 1.54
C GLU A 318 -10.78 -4.99 1.62
N PHE A 319 -10.21 -4.01 2.32
CA PHE A 319 -8.81 -3.98 2.69
C PHE A 319 -8.61 -4.61 4.06
N CYS A 320 -7.44 -5.19 4.26
CA CYS A 320 -7.04 -5.66 5.57
C CYS A 320 -6.79 -4.46 6.49
N ASP A 321 -7.47 -4.49 7.62
CA ASP A 321 -7.42 -3.49 8.69
C ASP A 321 -6.23 -3.71 9.64
N ASP A 322 -5.75 -4.95 9.73
CA ASP A 322 -4.74 -5.39 10.70
C ASP A 322 -3.34 -5.57 10.10
N THR A 323 -3.09 -5.08 8.88
CA THR A 323 -1.81 -5.21 8.18
C THR A 323 -0.98 -3.93 8.21
N ALA A 324 0.34 -4.07 8.15
CA ALA A 324 1.29 -2.95 8.22
C ALA A 324 1.21 -1.98 7.02
N SER A 325 0.51 -2.38 5.97
CA SER A 325 0.35 -1.69 4.69
C SER A 325 -0.89 -2.25 3.98
N THR A 326 -1.25 -1.69 2.83
CA THR A 326 -2.44 -2.06 2.06
C THR A 326 -2.37 -3.51 1.57
N ALA A 327 -3.37 -4.30 1.93
CA ALA A 327 -3.56 -5.66 1.44
C ALA A 327 -5.05 -5.91 1.20
N GLY A 328 -5.39 -6.73 0.19
CA GLY A 328 -6.78 -7.10 -0.08
C GLY A 328 -7.25 -8.24 0.82
N CYS A 329 -8.37 -8.03 1.51
CA CYS A 329 -9.04 -8.98 2.40
C CYS A 329 -10.40 -9.39 1.81
N LEU A 330 -10.34 -10.06 0.67
CA LEU A 330 -11.45 -10.62 -0.12
C LEU A 330 -10.94 -11.81 -0.93
N LEU A 331 -11.85 -12.60 -1.50
CA LEU A 331 -11.49 -13.71 -2.37
C LEU A 331 -10.66 -13.23 -3.58
N GLY A 332 -9.48 -13.83 -3.76
CA GLY A 332 -8.44 -13.41 -4.71
C GLY A 332 -7.39 -12.47 -4.10
N GLY A 333 -7.59 -12.00 -2.87
CA GLY A 333 -6.72 -11.09 -2.15
C GLY A 333 -6.34 -9.86 -2.97
N SER A 334 -5.09 -9.41 -2.86
CA SER A 334 -4.61 -8.25 -3.62
C SER A 334 -4.70 -8.41 -5.15
N SER A 335 -4.81 -9.64 -5.69
CA SER A 335 -4.99 -9.80 -7.15
C SER A 335 -6.35 -9.33 -7.67
N SER A 336 -7.35 -9.24 -6.79
CA SER A 336 -8.69 -8.71 -7.08
C SER A 336 -8.74 -7.18 -7.06
N ILE A 337 -7.80 -6.52 -6.37
CA ILE A 337 -7.80 -5.06 -6.16
C ILE A 337 -6.61 -4.33 -6.81
N ASN A 338 -5.56 -5.05 -7.23
CA ASN A 338 -4.36 -4.42 -7.80
C ASN A 338 -4.63 -3.82 -9.20
N ALA A 339 -3.63 -3.12 -9.75
CA ALA A 339 -3.69 -2.50 -11.06
C ALA A 339 -3.44 -3.46 -12.26
N LEU A 340 -3.66 -4.76 -12.08
CA LEU A 340 -3.60 -5.83 -13.09
C LEU A 340 -2.24 -6.14 -13.73
N ASN A 341 -1.17 -5.38 -13.46
CA ASN A 341 0.15 -5.61 -14.07
C ASN A 341 0.63 -7.06 -13.94
N PHE A 342 0.80 -7.76 -15.06
CA PHE A 342 1.14 -9.18 -15.12
C PHE A 342 2.38 -9.39 -15.96
N ILE A 343 3.52 -9.02 -15.37
CA ILE A 343 4.81 -9.06 -16.03
C ILE A 343 5.39 -10.45 -15.83
N HIS A 344 5.55 -11.22 -16.91
CA HIS A 344 6.22 -12.52 -16.85
C HIS A 344 7.66 -12.31 -16.33
N PRO A 345 8.07 -13.01 -15.25
CA PRO A 345 9.39 -12.85 -14.69
C PRO A 345 10.45 -13.25 -15.73
N PRO A 346 11.49 -12.44 -15.95
CA PRO A 346 12.70 -12.91 -16.64
C PRO A 346 13.36 -14.04 -15.84
N GLU A 347 14.18 -14.83 -16.51
CA GLU A 347 14.87 -15.98 -15.90
C GLU A 347 15.76 -15.56 -14.71
N HIS A 348 16.38 -14.39 -14.81
CA HIS A 348 17.29 -13.88 -13.79
C HIS A 348 16.60 -13.58 -12.45
N ASP A 349 15.28 -13.40 -12.42
CA ASP A 349 14.53 -13.24 -11.16
C ASP A 349 14.64 -14.49 -10.26
N PHE A 350 14.99 -15.64 -10.84
CA PHE A 350 15.18 -16.90 -10.12
C PHE A 350 16.65 -17.20 -9.76
N GLU A 351 17.61 -16.34 -10.14
CA GLU A 351 19.05 -16.58 -9.88
C GLU A 351 19.39 -16.55 -8.39
N ARG A 352 18.64 -15.81 -7.57
CA ARG A 352 18.85 -15.70 -6.12
C ARG A 352 18.00 -16.66 -5.29
N TRP A 353 17.20 -17.50 -5.94
CA TRP A 353 16.46 -18.56 -5.28
C TRP A 353 17.37 -19.74 -4.95
N PRO A 354 17.06 -20.55 -3.92
CA PRO A 354 17.85 -21.74 -3.61
C PRO A 354 17.82 -22.77 -4.75
N THR A 355 18.78 -23.70 -4.76
CA THR A 355 18.79 -24.84 -5.68
C THR A 355 17.45 -25.60 -5.63
N GLY A 356 16.92 -25.96 -6.79
CA GLY A 356 15.58 -26.56 -6.93
C GLY A 356 14.44 -25.56 -7.11
N TRP A 357 14.78 -24.26 -7.22
CA TRP A 357 13.90 -23.13 -7.51
C TRP A 357 14.49 -22.15 -8.54
N LYS A 358 15.56 -22.54 -9.24
CA LYS A 358 16.10 -21.74 -10.37
C LYS A 358 15.11 -21.78 -11.53
N TRP A 359 15.28 -20.91 -12.53
CA TRP A 359 14.38 -20.87 -13.68
C TRP A 359 14.15 -22.25 -14.32
N ALA A 360 15.22 -23.04 -14.51
CA ALA A 360 15.13 -24.40 -15.04
C ALA A 360 14.17 -25.30 -14.22
N ASP A 361 14.10 -25.11 -12.90
CA ASP A 361 13.25 -25.87 -12.00
C ASP A 361 11.77 -25.41 -12.04
N VAL A 362 11.52 -24.13 -12.33
CA VAL A 362 10.17 -23.51 -12.27
C VAL A 362 9.56 -23.23 -13.64
N SER A 363 10.31 -23.32 -14.73
CA SER A 363 9.84 -23.05 -16.10
C SER A 363 8.61 -23.90 -16.49
N GLY A 364 8.56 -25.15 -16.04
CA GLY A 364 7.39 -26.01 -16.21
C GLY A 364 6.16 -25.52 -15.43
N ALA A 365 6.36 -24.97 -14.22
CA ALA A 365 5.30 -24.33 -13.44
C ALA A 365 4.80 -23.04 -14.12
N ALA A 366 5.72 -22.24 -14.66
CA ALA A 366 5.38 -21.06 -15.46
C ALA A 366 4.55 -21.42 -16.70
N THR A 367 4.93 -22.48 -17.41
CA THR A 367 4.16 -22.98 -18.57
C THR A 367 2.73 -23.37 -18.18
N ARG A 368 2.54 -24.07 -17.06
CA ARG A 368 1.20 -24.43 -16.55
C ARG A 368 0.38 -23.21 -16.17
N LEU A 369 1.02 -22.22 -15.54
CA LEU A 369 0.38 -20.94 -15.22
C LEU A 369 -0.11 -20.23 -16.48
N TYR A 370 0.76 -20.02 -17.45
CA TYR A 370 0.43 -19.25 -18.65
C TYR A 370 -0.59 -19.96 -19.54
N ALA A 371 -0.70 -21.29 -19.46
CA ALA A 371 -1.78 -22.01 -20.12
C ALA A 371 -3.17 -21.68 -19.55
N ARG A 372 -3.26 -21.28 -18.27
CA ARG A 372 -4.52 -20.92 -17.59
C ARG A 372 -4.75 -19.41 -17.52
N ASN A 373 -3.69 -18.65 -17.25
CA ASN A 373 -3.68 -17.21 -17.17
C ASN A 373 -2.48 -16.65 -17.97
N PRO A 374 -2.59 -16.53 -19.30
CA PRO A 374 -1.49 -16.11 -20.16
C PRO A 374 -1.10 -14.64 -20.00
N GLY A 375 -1.98 -13.82 -19.42
CA GLY A 375 -1.91 -12.37 -19.54
C GLY A 375 -2.12 -11.88 -20.98
N THR A 376 -2.07 -10.57 -21.17
CA THR A 376 -2.16 -9.97 -22.51
C THR A 376 -1.52 -8.58 -22.55
N THR A 377 -0.88 -8.28 -23.68
CA THR A 377 -0.46 -6.93 -24.09
C THR A 377 -1.48 -6.29 -25.05
N MET A 378 -2.52 -7.03 -25.46
CA MET A 378 -3.60 -6.62 -26.37
C MET A 378 -4.95 -7.13 -25.84
N PRO A 379 -5.56 -6.44 -24.86
CA PRO A 379 -6.80 -6.92 -24.24
C PRO A 379 -8.05 -6.68 -25.09
N SER A 380 -8.01 -5.74 -26.04
CA SER A 380 -9.15 -5.41 -26.92
C SER A 380 -9.27 -6.42 -28.07
N LYS A 381 -10.45 -7.03 -28.24
CA LYS A 381 -10.69 -8.02 -29.31
C LYS A 381 -10.56 -7.44 -30.71
N ASP A 382 -10.78 -6.14 -30.90
CA ASP A 382 -10.63 -5.47 -32.19
C ASP A 382 -9.17 -5.21 -32.62
N GLY A 383 -8.19 -5.66 -31.82
CA GLY A 383 -6.77 -5.56 -32.14
C GLY A 383 -6.19 -4.15 -31.98
N LYS A 384 -6.88 -3.26 -31.25
CA LYS A 384 -6.43 -1.89 -31.01
C LYS A 384 -6.11 -1.62 -29.55
N HIS A 385 -5.13 -0.76 -29.35
CA HIS A 385 -4.92 -0.10 -28.07
C HIS A 385 -5.65 1.25 -28.06
N TYR A 386 -6.33 1.54 -26.96
CA TYR A 386 -7.05 2.79 -26.74
C TYR A 386 -6.22 3.75 -25.88
N ASP A 387 -6.51 5.06 -25.99
CA ASP A 387 -5.87 6.15 -25.23
C ASP A 387 -4.32 6.14 -25.33
N GLN A 388 -3.81 6.15 -26.58
CA GLN A 388 -2.40 5.92 -26.87
C GLN A 388 -1.50 7.16 -26.80
N SER A 389 -2.01 8.32 -26.41
CA SER A 389 -1.25 9.58 -26.41
C SER A 389 0.04 9.48 -25.57
N ALA A 390 -0.08 9.03 -24.32
CA ALA A 390 1.09 8.87 -23.45
C ALA A 390 2.05 7.76 -23.92
N PHE A 391 1.52 6.66 -24.47
CA PHE A 391 2.37 5.63 -25.09
C PHE A 391 3.21 6.22 -26.23
N ASN A 392 2.59 6.98 -27.14
CA ASN A 392 3.28 7.58 -28.28
C ASN A 392 4.35 8.61 -27.84
N ILE A 393 4.03 9.45 -26.85
CA ILE A 393 4.95 10.47 -26.34
C ILE A 393 6.17 9.81 -25.67
N VAL A 394 5.94 8.84 -24.78
CA VAL A 394 7.01 8.21 -24.01
C VAL A 394 7.80 7.21 -24.84
N SER A 395 7.15 6.41 -25.70
CA SER A 395 7.86 5.50 -26.60
C SER A 395 8.80 6.26 -27.55
N ASN A 396 8.40 7.44 -28.05
CA ASN A 396 9.30 8.28 -28.86
C ASN A 396 10.47 8.83 -28.03
N PHE A 397 10.20 9.29 -26.80
CA PHE A 397 11.24 9.72 -25.86
C PHE A 397 12.30 8.61 -25.62
N LEU A 398 11.84 7.37 -25.43
CA LEU A 398 12.70 6.21 -25.19
C LEU A 398 13.45 5.78 -26.47
N LYS A 399 12.77 5.69 -27.63
CA LYS A 399 13.38 5.32 -28.92
C LYS A 399 14.53 6.25 -29.32
N THR A 400 14.35 7.57 -29.15
CA THR A 400 15.41 8.56 -29.41
C THR A 400 16.62 8.44 -28.49
N ARG A 401 16.53 7.61 -27.45
CA ARG A 401 17.60 7.30 -26.49
C ARG A 401 18.06 5.84 -26.56
N GLY A 402 17.78 5.16 -27.68
CA GLY A 402 18.27 3.80 -27.94
C GLY A 402 17.48 2.68 -27.26
N TRP A 403 16.32 2.96 -26.68
CA TRP A 403 15.47 1.92 -26.11
C TRP A 403 14.69 1.18 -27.21
N THR A 404 14.45 -0.10 -26.98
CA THR A 404 13.77 -0.98 -27.94
C THR A 404 12.37 -1.34 -27.46
N GLN A 405 11.39 -1.25 -28.37
CA GLN A 405 10.05 -1.77 -28.11
C GLN A 405 10.06 -3.29 -28.21
N VAL A 406 9.53 -3.97 -27.21
CA VAL A 406 9.34 -5.43 -27.18
C VAL A 406 7.89 -5.74 -26.83
N ASP A 407 7.46 -6.97 -27.11
CA ASP A 407 6.33 -7.55 -26.39
C ASP A 407 6.88 -8.22 -25.12
N SER A 408 6.54 -7.67 -23.95
CA SER A 408 7.08 -8.15 -22.67
C SER A 408 6.57 -9.53 -22.22
N ILE A 409 5.47 -10.02 -22.78
CA ILE A 409 4.96 -11.38 -22.53
C ILE A 409 5.71 -12.39 -23.38
N GLN A 410 5.93 -12.08 -24.66
CA GLN A 410 6.67 -12.95 -25.59
C GLN A 410 8.18 -12.93 -25.36
N ASN A 411 8.72 -11.82 -24.86
CA ASN A 411 10.15 -11.63 -24.60
C ASN A 411 10.40 -11.26 -23.14
N PRO A 412 10.13 -12.15 -22.17
CA PRO A 412 10.22 -11.83 -20.74
C PRO A 412 11.64 -11.46 -20.32
N ASN A 413 12.68 -11.99 -20.97
CA ASN A 413 14.09 -11.67 -20.68
C ASN A 413 14.55 -10.30 -21.18
N ALA A 414 13.80 -9.63 -22.07
CA ALA A 414 14.16 -8.31 -22.56
C ALA A 414 13.81 -7.23 -21.51
N LYS A 415 14.75 -6.96 -20.60
CA LYS A 415 14.58 -6.03 -19.47
C LYS A 415 15.69 -4.98 -19.34
N THR A 416 16.53 -4.83 -20.37
CA THR A 416 17.58 -3.80 -20.45
C THR A 416 17.29 -2.87 -21.62
N LEU A 417 17.16 -1.56 -21.35
CA LEU A 417 16.76 -0.55 -22.33
C LEU A 417 15.56 -0.98 -23.19
N ALA A 418 14.55 -1.55 -22.53
CA ALA A 418 13.37 -2.13 -23.18
C ALA A 418 12.09 -1.44 -22.71
N PHE A 419 11.11 -1.27 -23.59
CA PHE A 419 9.76 -0.87 -23.23
C PHE A 419 8.71 -1.67 -23.99
N SER A 420 7.50 -1.72 -23.46
CA SER A 420 6.41 -2.53 -23.99
C SER A 420 5.08 -1.82 -23.80
N GLN A 421 4.09 -2.22 -24.60
CA GLN A 421 2.69 -2.08 -24.17
C GLN A 421 2.52 -2.77 -22.81
N PRO A 422 1.66 -2.26 -21.92
CA PRO A 422 1.50 -2.87 -20.61
C PRO A 422 1.03 -4.32 -20.73
N ALA A 423 1.61 -5.20 -19.91
CA ALA A 423 1.16 -6.57 -19.76
C ALA A 423 0.20 -6.65 -18.57
N TRP A 424 -1.00 -7.17 -18.79
CA TRP A 424 -2.04 -7.26 -17.77
C TRP A 424 -2.59 -8.68 -17.60
N SER A 425 -3.05 -8.99 -16.38
CA SER A 425 -3.80 -10.20 -16.05
C SER A 425 -5.26 -9.97 -16.43
N ILE A 426 -5.53 -9.94 -17.73
CA ILE A 426 -6.85 -9.73 -18.33
C ILE A 426 -7.16 -10.92 -19.23
N LEU A 427 -8.38 -11.44 -19.12
CA LEU A 427 -8.87 -12.55 -19.93
C LEU A 427 -10.37 -12.34 -20.17
N ASN A 428 -10.81 -12.51 -21.42
CA ASN A 428 -12.21 -12.33 -21.81
C ASN A 428 -12.78 -10.97 -21.35
N SER A 429 -12.02 -9.89 -21.56
CA SER A 429 -12.43 -8.51 -21.28
C SER A 429 -12.67 -8.18 -19.80
N LYS A 430 -12.22 -9.06 -18.90
CA LYS A 430 -12.31 -8.89 -17.44
C LYS A 430 -10.94 -9.05 -16.80
N ARG A 431 -10.78 -8.54 -15.59
CA ARG A 431 -9.70 -8.97 -14.69
C ARG A 431 -9.68 -10.49 -14.66
N ALA A 432 -8.51 -11.10 -14.83
CA ALA A 432 -8.32 -12.55 -14.79
C ALA A 432 -7.94 -12.98 -13.36
N GLY A 433 -6.82 -13.69 -13.24
CA GLY A 433 -6.29 -14.17 -11.96
C GLY A 433 -6.96 -15.47 -11.47
N PRO A 434 -6.46 -16.02 -10.35
CA PRO A 434 -6.83 -17.37 -9.92
C PRO A 434 -8.30 -17.56 -9.56
N VAL A 435 -9.01 -16.50 -9.15
CA VAL A 435 -10.47 -16.53 -8.91
C VAL A 435 -11.24 -17.00 -10.15
N ARG A 436 -10.77 -16.64 -11.35
CA ARG A 436 -11.44 -16.97 -12.62
C ARG A 436 -10.80 -18.12 -13.38
N THR A 437 -9.52 -18.40 -13.13
CA THR A 437 -8.72 -19.35 -13.93
C THR A 437 -8.39 -20.66 -13.22
N TYR A 438 -8.38 -20.67 -11.89
CA TYR A 438 -8.06 -21.85 -11.07
C TYR A 438 -9.23 -22.28 -10.21
N LEU A 439 -9.78 -21.37 -9.40
CA LEU A 439 -10.82 -21.69 -8.43
C LEU A 439 -12.00 -22.49 -9.02
N PRO A 440 -12.56 -22.13 -10.19
CA PRO A 440 -13.69 -22.88 -10.75
C PRO A 440 -13.36 -24.32 -11.10
N VAL A 441 -12.10 -24.62 -11.47
CA VAL A 441 -11.64 -25.98 -11.78
C VAL A 441 -11.67 -26.83 -10.51
N GLY A 442 -11.10 -26.32 -9.41
CA GLY A 442 -11.08 -27.01 -8.13
C GLY A 442 -12.48 -27.26 -7.55
N LEU A 443 -13.38 -26.28 -7.66
CA LEU A 443 -14.77 -26.41 -7.21
C LEU A 443 -15.57 -27.42 -8.03
N ALA A 444 -15.22 -27.63 -9.30
CA ALA A 444 -15.92 -28.52 -10.23
C ALA A 444 -15.40 -29.97 -10.26
N LEU A 445 -14.41 -30.32 -9.42
CA LEU A 445 -13.87 -31.69 -9.39
C LEU A 445 -14.94 -32.71 -8.95
N LYS A 446 -15.05 -33.81 -9.69
CA LYS A 446 -16.13 -34.81 -9.49
C LYS A 446 -15.97 -35.68 -8.24
N SER A 447 -14.74 -36.02 -7.86
CA SER A 447 -14.47 -36.99 -6.79
C SER A 447 -14.32 -36.31 -5.43
N LYS A 448 -13.47 -35.28 -5.34
CA LYS A 448 -13.19 -34.49 -4.15
C LYS A 448 -13.16 -33.01 -4.53
N PRO A 449 -14.33 -32.35 -4.67
CA PRO A 449 -14.38 -30.92 -4.94
C PRO A 449 -13.67 -30.15 -3.82
N LEU A 450 -12.94 -29.10 -4.21
CA LEU A 450 -12.38 -28.13 -3.28
C LEU A 450 -13.51 -27.54 -2.43
N THR A 451 -13.33 -27.51 -1.11
CA THR A 451 -14.26 -26.82 -0.20
C THR A 451 -13.76 -25.40 0.04
N LEU A 452 -14.60 -24.39 -0.24
CA LEU A 452 -14.30 -22.98 0.03
C LEU A 452 -15.12 -22.49 1.22
N LYS A 453 -14.49 -21.78 2.16
CA LYS A 453 -15.17 -21.00 3.19
C LYS A 453 -14.66 -19.57 3.20
N LEU A 454 -15.58 -18.64 2.95
CA LEU A 454 -15.36 -17.20 3.02
C LEU A 454 -15.64 -16.69 4.43
N ASN A 455 -15.32 -15.42 4.71
CA ASN A 455 -15.58 -14.75 5.98
C ASN A 455 -15.04 -15.54 7.20
N THR A 456 -13.92 -16.24 7.02
CA THR A 456 -13.35 -17.16 8.00
C THR A 456 -11.87 -16.82 8.23
N LYS A 457 -11.61 -15.97 9.23
CA LYS A 457 -10.24 -15.55 9.58
C LYS A 457 -9.56 -16.62 10.42
N VAL A 458 -8.37 -17.08 10.00
CA VAL A 458 -7.52 -17.95 10.82
C VAL A 458 -6.64 -17.09 11.72
N THR A 459 -6.64 -17.37 13.02
CA THR A 459 -5.83 -16.63 14.01
C THR A 459 -4.46 -17.27 14.21
N ASN A 460 -4.42 -18.61 14.31
CA ASN A 460 -3.23 -19.40 14.55
C ASN A 460 -3.46 -20.86 14.12
N VAL A 461 -2.37 -21.61 13.97
CA VAL A 461 -2.45 -23.07 13.86
C VAL A 461 -2.50 -23.70 15.26
N ILE A 462 -3.14 -24.86 15.36
CA ILE A 462 -3.16 -25.69 16.57
C ILE A 462 -2.13 -26.80 16.40
N ARG A 463 -1.27 -27.01 17.41
CA ARG A 463 -0.16 -27.95 17.31
C ARG A 463 0.14 -28.67 18.61
N THR A 464 0.77 -29.83 18.48
CA THR A 464 1.42 -30.57 19.57
C THR A 464 2.87 -30.78 19.19
N GLY A 465 3.79 -30.07 19.87
CA GLY A 465 5.19 -30.01 19.46
C GLY A 465 5.33 -29.50 18.03
N SER A 466 5.98 -30.29 17.17
CA SER A 466 6.22 -30.01 15.74
C SER A 466 5.04 -30.33 14.81
N THR A 467 4.05 -31.09 15.28
CA THR A 467 2.93 -31.54 14.44
C THR A 467 1.73 -30.61 14.58
N ILE A 468 1.27 -30.08 13.45
CA ILE A 468 0.04 -29.28 13.36
C ILE A 468 -1.16 -30.22 13.30
N THR A 469 -2.13 -30.02 14.18
CA THR A 469 -3.36 -30.83 14.28
C THR A 469 -4.57 -30.14 13.66
N GLY A 470 -4.53 -28.82 13.48
CA GLY A 470 -5.60 -28.05 12.86
C GLY A 470 -5.33 -26.56 12.81
N VAL A 471 -6.37 -25.77 12.55
CA VAL A 471 -6.34 -24.30 12.59
C VAL A 471 -7.46 -23.77 13.48
N LEU A 472 -7.21 -22.65 14.16
CA LEU A 472 -8.23 -21.90 14.87
C LEU A 472 -8.75 -20.78 13.96
N THR A 473 -10.06 -20.76 13.75
CA THR A 473 -10.75 -19.71 13.01
C THR A 473 -11.61 -18.87 13.95
N THR A 474 -11.71 -17.58 13.67
CA THR A 474 -12.61 -16.64 14.35
C THR A 474 -13.50 -15.96 13.33
N ALA A 475 -14.81 -15.96 13.59
CA ALA A 475 -15.79 -15.24 12.78
C ALA A 475 -15.96 -13.80 13.29
N ASN A 476 -16.64 -12.96 12.50
CA ASN A 476 -16.83 -11.54 12.81
C ASN A 476 -17.64 -11.31 14.11
N ASP A 477 -18.47 -12.27 14.51
CA ASP A 477 -19.22 -12.26 15.77
C ASP A 477 -18.39 -12.70 17.00
N GLY A 478 -17.10 -12.96 16.80
CA GLY A 478 -16.18 -13.44 17.83
C GLY A 478 -16.30 -14.94 18.14
N SER A 479 -17.21 -15.67 17.48
CA SER A 479 -17.28 -17.12 17.61
C SER A 479 -16.01 -17.76 17.04
N SER A 480 -15.53 -18.82 17.68
CA SER A 480 -14.29 -19.51 17.29
C SER A 480 -14.52 -20.99 17.03
N MET A 481 -13.79 -21.54 16.06
CA MET A 481 -13.87 -22.94 15.64
C MET A 481 -12.48 -23.50 15.36
N ILE A 482 -12.24 -24.72 15.83
CA ILE A 482 -11.08 -25.53 15.47
C ILE A 482 -11.47 -26.42 14.30
N ILE A 483 -10.68 -26.38 13.22
CA ILE A 483 -10.82 -27.26 12.07
C ILE A 483 -9.58 -28.15 12.00
N ASN A 484 -9.75 -29.45 12.18
CA ASN A 484 -8.66 -30.40 12.25
C ASN A 484 -8.23 -30.90 10.86
N VAL A 485 -6.95 -31.21 10.71
CA VAL A 485 -6.45 -31.99 9.57
C VAL A 485 -6.60 -33.49 9.85
N ASN A 486 -6.63 -34.30 8.79
CA ASN A 486 -6.52 -35.75 8.88
C ASN A 486 -5.17 -36.15 9.49
N LYS A 487 -5.07 -37.40 9.98
CA LYS A 487 -3.77 -37.96 10.38
C LYS A 487 -2.80 -37.94 9.19
N GLY A 488 -1.66 -37.28 9.35
CA GLY A 488 -0.70 -37.05 8.25
C GLY A 488 -1.09 -35.95 7.28
N GLY A 489 -2.17 -35.21 7.57
CA GLY A 489 -2.61 -34.06 6.80
C GLY A 489 -1.69 -32.85 6.98
N LYS A 490 -1.90 -31.82 6.17
CA LYS A 490 -1.01 -30.66 6.02
C LYS A 490 -1.76 -29.35 6.21
N VAL A 491 -1.09 -28.35 6.74
CA VAL A 491 -1.59 -26.96 6.74
C VAL A 491 -0.68 -26.12 5.86
N VAL A 492 -1.26 -25.34 4.96
CA VAL A 492 -0.57 -24.42 4.07
C VAL A 492 -1.01 -23.00 4.37
N LEU A 493 -0.09 -22.15 4.83
CA LEU A 493 -0.33 -20.73 5.01
C LEU A 493 -0.06 -20.00 3.69
N ALA A 494 -1.08 -19.33 3.18
CA ALA A 494 -1.05 -18.52 1.96
C ALA A 494 -1.74 -17.17 2.19
N ALA A 495 -1.61 -16.63 3.41
CA ALA A 495 -2.31 -15.43 3.87
C ALA A 495 -1.63 -14.12 3.42
N GLY A 496 -0.46 -14.21 2.79
CA GLY A 496 0.28 -13.07 2.25
C GLY A 496 1.40 -12.58 3.16
N ALA A 497 2.32 -11.79 2.60
CA ALA A 497 3.57 -11.38 3.26
C ALA A 497 3.39 -10.61 4.58
N LEU A 498 2.22 -9.99 4.79
CA LEU A 498 1.92 -9.23 6.00
C LEU A 498 1.08 -10.04 7.01
N SER A 499 0.29 -11.03 6.57
CA SER A 499 -0.59 -11.78 7.48
C SER A 499 -0.05 -13.16 7.87
N THR A 500 0.67 -13.85 6.98
CA THR A 500 1.31 -15.14 7.29
C THR A 500 2.27 -15.04 8.49
N PRO A 501 3.15 -14.02 8.61
CA PRO A 501 3.99 -13.84 9.78
C PRO A 501 3.20 -13.76 11.10
N ARG A 502 2.05 -13.07 11.10
CA ARG A 502 1.16 -13.00 12.27
C ARG A 502 0.62 -14.37 12.67
N ILE A 503 0.18 -15.19 11.71
CA ILE A 503 -0.30 -16.54 12.02
C ILE A 503 0.83 -17.38 12.64
N LEU A 504 2.06 -17.24 12.14
CA LEU A 504 3.24 -17.93 12.71
C LEU A 504 3.54 -17.45 14.14
N TRP A 505 3.60 -16.13 14.38
CA TRP A 505 3.82 -15.56 15.72
C TRP A 505 2.74 -16.00 16.71
N ASN A 506 1.47 -15.92 16.31
CA ASN A 506 0.33 -16.38 17.11
C ASN A 506 0.36 -17.90 17.38
N SER A 507 1.21 -18.66 16.70
CA SER A 507 1.40 -20.10 16.87
C SER A 507 2.68 -20.45 17.65
N GLY A 508 3.36 -19.46 18.22
CA GLY A 508 4.63 -19.64 18.93
C GLY A 508 5.79 -19.97 17.99
N ILE A 509 5.78 -19.44 16.75
CA ILE A 509 6.83 -19.61 15.75
C ILE A 509 7.35 -18.22 15.37
N GLY A 510 8.57 -17.90 15.76
CA GLY A 510 9.16 -16.57 15.60
C GLY A 510 10.28 -16.30 16.61
N LEU A 511 10.95 -15.16 16.48
CA LEU A 511 11.91 -14.72 17.49
C LEU A 511 11.20 -14.21 18.75
N SER A 512 11.92 -14.24 19.87
CA SER A 512 11.35 -14.00 21.21
C SER A 512 10.73 -12.62 21.37
N ASP A 513 11.21 -11.61 20.66
CA ASP A 513 10.65 -10.25 20.68
C ASP A 513 9.18 -10.23 20.20
N ALA A 514 8.91 -10.78 19.01
CA ALA A 514 7.56 -10.86 18.47
C ALA A 514 6.65 -11.77 19.32
N LEU A 515 7.17 -12.92 19.78
CA LEU A 515 6.40 -13.85 20.62
C LEU A 515 6.08 -13.25 22.00
N ASN A 516 7.01 -12.51 22.60
CA ASN A 516 6.75 -11.80 23.85
C ASN A 516 5.69 -10.71 23.67
N THR A 517 5.70 -9.98 22.55
CA THR A 517 4.63 -9.00 22.25
C THR A 517 3.26 -9.67 22.13
N VAL A 518 3.17 -10.85 21.49
CA VAL A 518 1.90 -11.59 21.43
C VAL A 518 1.50 -12.06 22.83
N LYS A 519 2.44 -12.61 23.61
CA LYS A 519 2.19 -13.15 24.95
C LYS A 519 1.67 -12.09 25.94
N SER A 520 2.23 -10.88 25.91
CA SER A 520 1.83 -9.77 26.79
C SER A 520 0.75 -8.86 26.19
N GLY A 521 0.37 -9.10 24.94
CA GLY A 521 -0.54 -8.28 24.16
C GLY A 521 -2.01 -8.40 24.57
N THR A 522 -2.83 -7.59 23.91
CA THR A 522 -4.28 -7.46 24.15
C THR A 522 -5.13 -8.20 23.11
N SER A 523 -4.51 -8.80 22.09
CA SER A 523 -5.19 -9.56 21.01
C SER A 523 -6.02 -10.76 21.50
N GLY A 524 -5.75 -11.27 22.71
CA GLY A 524 -6.42 -12.44 23.27
C GLY A 524 -5.90 -13.79 22.75
N VAL A 525 -4.83 -13.78 21.95
CA VAL A 525 -4.15 -15.00 21.48
C VAL A 525 -3.41 -15.67 22.64
N VAL A 526 -3.58 -16.98 22.79
CA VAL A 526 -2.85 -17.79 23.77
C VAL A 526 -1.79 -18.60 23.05
N LEU A 527 -0.52 -18.29 23.32
CA LEU A 527 0.61 -19.03 22.76
C LEU A 527 0.77 -20.42 23.40
N PRO A 528 1.38 -21.38 22.68
CA PRO A 528 1.91 -22.60 23.29
C PRO A 528 2.92 -22.29 24.41
N SER A 529 3.24 -23.29 25.24
CA SER A 529 4.29 -23.15 26.25
C SER A 529 5.59 -22.67 25.62
N GLU A 530 6.37 -21.86 26.36
CA GLU A 530 7.65 -21.34 25.86
C GLU A 530 8.63 -22.45 25.48
N SER A 531 8.56 -23.60 26.15
CA SER A 531 9.32 -24.82 25.82
C SER A 531 9.08 -25.32 24.40
N ASP A 532 7.92 -25.00 23.83
CA ASP A 532 7.46 -25.46 22.53
C ASP A 532 7.63 -24.38 21.46
N TRP A 533 8.15 -23.20 21.80
CA TRP A 533 8.39 -22.14 20.83
C TRP A 533 9.45 -22.56 19.81
N ILE A 534 9.22 -22.20 18.54
CA ILE A 534 10.16 -22.46 17.45
C ILE A 534 10.80 -21.13 17.05
N SER A 535 12.09 -20.96 17.37
CA SER A 535 12.83 -19.73 17.07
C SER A 535 13.18 -19.65 15.59
N LEU A 536 12.47 -18.79 14.85
CA LEU A 536 12.71 -18.54 13.43
C LEU A 536 12.66 -17.03 13.14
N PRO A 537 13.40 -16.52 12.14
CA PRO A 537 13.46 -15.10 11.79
C PRO A 537 12.21 -14.64 11.01
N VAL A 538 11.02 -15.00 11.48
CA VAL A 538 9.73 -14.57 10.91
C VAL A 538 9.62 -13.05 11.03
N GLY A 539 9.34 -12.38 9.91
CA GLY A 539 9.25 -10.93 9.75
C GLY A 539 10.55 -10.27 9.27
N HIS A 540 11.70 -10.93 9.42
CA HIS A 540 12.98 -10.39 8.96
C HIS A 540 13.15 -10.54 7.45
N ASN A 541 14.12 -9.81 6.89
CA ASN A 541 14.40 -9.77 5.45
C ASN A 541 13.18 -9.32 4.62
N MET A 542 12.32 -8.49 5.23
CA MET A 542 11.17 -7.90 4.53
C MET A 542 11.69 -7.03 3.38
N LYS A 543 11.09 -7.16 2.20
CA LYS A 543 11.42 -6.36 1.02
C LYS A 543 10.15 -5.78 0.42
N ASP A 544 10.30 -4.63 -0.22
CA ASP A 544 9.28 -3.99 -1.05
C ASP A 544 9.97 -3.11 -2.10
N HIS A 545 9.31 -2.91 -3.24
CA HIS A 545 9.79 -1.98 -4.26
C HIS A 545 9.63 -0.53 -3.79
N PRO A 546 10.71 0.26 -3.60
CA PRO A 546 10.56 1.69 -3.39
C PRO A 546 10.02 2.34 -4.66
N GLN A 547 8.88 3.00 -4.55
CA GLN A 547 8.19 3.65 -5.67
C GLN A 547 8.38 5.16 -5.63
N TYR A 548 8.64 5.76 -6.79
CA TYR A 548 8.71 7.20 -7.00
C TYR A 548 7.66 7.60 -8.04
N VAL A 549 6.74 8.50 -7.67
CA VAL A 549 5.67 8.97 -8.55
C VAL A 549 6.06 10.33 -9.12
N LEU A 550 6.42 10.38 -10.40
CA LEU A 550 6.98 11.55 -11.03
C LEU A 550 6.02 12.10 -12.10
N PRO A 551 5.58 13.36 -12.00
CA PRO A 551 4.76 14.00 -13.02
C PRO A 551 5.63 14.68 -14.09
N PHE A 552 5.18 14.59 -15.34
CA PHE A 552 5.79 15.22 -16.50
C PHE A 552 4.72 15.90 -17.36
N ASN A 553 4.95 17.15 -17.72
CA ASN A 553 4.13 17.84 -18.70
C ASN A 553 4.55 17.42 -20.10
N SER A 554 3.59 16.99 -20.92
CA SER A 554 3.86 16.75 -22.34
C SER A 554 4.09 18.07 -23.06
N LYS A 555 5.03 18.10 -24.00
CA LYS A 555 5.20 19.25 -24.92
C LYS A 555 4.14 19.26 -26.02
N ASN A 556 3.50 18.10 -26.26
CA ASN A 556 2.36 17.96 -27.17
C ASN A 556 1.11 17.68 -26.33
N ASN A 557 0.18 18.63 -26.29
CA ASN A 557 -1.00 18.50 -25.44
C ASN A 557 -1.88 17.30 -25.86
N PHE A 558 -2.52 16.64 -24.89
CA PHE A 558 -3.46 15.55 -25.13
C PHE A 558 -4.60 15.58 -24.09
N THR A 559 -5.75 15.01 -24.45
CA THR A 559 -6.88 14.85 -23.53
C THR A 559 -6.84 13.47 -22.89
N ALA A 560 -6.85 13.40 -21.56
CA ALA A 560 -6.94 12.13 -20.85
C ALA A 560 -8.36 11.57 -20.91
N LEU A 561 -8.49 10.25 -20.84
CA LEU A 561 -9.77 9.58 -20.62
C LEU A 561 -10.40 10.08 -19.31
N ASN A 562 -11.72 10.30 -19.29
CA ASN A 562 -12.42 10.65 -18.06
C ASN A 562 -12.61 9.40 -17.19
N TRP A 563 -11.63 9.13 -16.33
CA TRP A 563 -11.65 7.99 -15.42
C TRP A 563 -12.72 8.07 -14.34
N GLY A 564 -13.20 9.29 -14.01
CA GLY A 564 -14.11 9.52 -12.89
C GLY A 564 -15.53 9.02 -13.12
N THR A 565 -16.00 8.95 -14.37
CA THR A 565 -17.37 8.50 -14.68
C THR A 565 -17.46 6.99 -14.93
N ILE A 566 -16.33 6.30 -15.18
CA ILE A 566 -16.31 4.86 -15.48
C ILE A 566 -17.04 4.00 -14.42
N PRO A 567 -16.91 4.25 -13.10
CA PRO A 567 -17.58 3.42 -12.10
C PRO A 567 -19.11 3.51 -12.15
N THR A 568 -19.65 4.69 -12.46
CA THR A 568 -21.09 4.99 -12.30
C THR A 568 -21.84 5.11 -13.62
N ASP A 569 -21.26 5.78 -14.61
CA ASP A 569 -21.87 6.10 -15.90
C ASP A 569 -20.80 6.24 -17.01
N PRO A 570 -20.20 5.11 -17.46
CA PRO A 570 -19.32 5.13 -18.62
C PRO A 570 -20.09 5.56 -19.87
N SER A 571 -19.41 6.17 -20.85
CA SER A 571 -20.10 6.65 -22.06
C SER A 571 -20.77 5.52 -22.85
N THR A 572 -21.90 5.77 -23.51
CA THR A 572 -22.58 4.75 -24.35
C THR A 572 -21.66 4.13 -25.41
N PRO A 573 -20.76 4.88 -26.10
CA PRO A 573 -19.78 4.28 -26.99
C PRO A 573 -18.81 3.32 -26.30
N ASP A 574 -18.34 3.66 -25.09
CA ASP A 574 -17.42 2.81 -24.33
C ASP A 574 -18.11 1.52 -23.84
N GLN A 575 -19.37 1.63 -23.40
CA GLN A 575 -20.19 0.46 -23.05
C GLN A 575 -20.41 -0.45 -24.26
N THR A 576 -20.76 0.12 -25.42
CA THR A 576 -20.96 -0.64 -26.68
C THR A 576 -19.69 -1.39 -27.09
N LEU A 577 -18.52 -0.74 -26.96
CA LEU A 577 -17.24 -1.40 -27.22
C LEU A 577 -16.95 -2.51 -26.22
N TYR A 578 -17.23 -2.27 -24.94
CA TYR A 578 -17.02 -3.26 -23.88
C TYR A 578 -17.86 -4.51 -24.10
N ASP A 579 -19.13 -4.36 -24.50
CA ASP A 579 -20.02 -5.48 -24.84
C ASP A 579 -19.49 -6.30 -26.01
N ALA A 580 -18.79 -5.66 -26.96
CA ALA A 580 -18.05 -6.32 -28.04
C ALA A 580 -16.67 -6.88 -27.59
N GLY A 581 -16.32 -6.75 -26.32
CA GLY A 581 -15.05 -7.17 -25.73
C GLY A 581 -13.85 -6.30 -26.11
N SER A 582 -14.09 -5.02 -26.42
CA SER A 582 -13.11 -4.06 -26.91
C SER A 582 -13.18 -2.73 -26.16
N GLY A 583 -12.32 -1.78 -26.51
CA GLY A 583 -12.42 -0.40 -26.00
C GLY A 583 -11.58 -0.10 -24.75
N PRO A 584 -11.68 1.14 -24.23
CA PRO A 584 -10.88 1.56 -23.08
C PRO A 584 -11.24 0.82 -21.78
N LEU A 585 -12.49 0.35 -21.65
CA LEU A 585 -12.96 -0.34 -20.45
C LEU A 585 -12.30 -1.71 -20.22
N VAL A 586 -11.77 -2.34 -21.28
CA VAL A 586 -11.05 -3.61 -21.19
C VAL A 586 -9.55 -3.43 -20.92
N GLN A 587 -9.07 -2.20 -20.74
CA GLN A 587 -7.68 -1.87 -20.41
C GLN A 587 -7.60 -1.28 -19.01
N ALA A 588 -6.50 -1.51 -18.29
CA ALA A 588 -6.21 -0.73 -17.09
C ALA A 588 -5.60 0.65 -17.45
N SER A 589 -5.25 1.48 -16.45
CA SER A 589 -4.83 2.87 -16.69
C SER A 589 -3.39 3.06 -17.19
N GLN A 590 -2.57 2.01 -17.10
CA GLN A 590 -1.20 2.04 -17.61
C GLN A 590 -1.20 2.21 -19.14
N ARG A 591 -0.17 2.86 -19.66
CA ARG A 591 0.02 3.08 -21.10
C ARG A 591 1.35 2.56 -21.60
N LEU A 592 2.35 2.41 -20.73
CA LEU A 592 3.65 1.87 -21.11
C LEU A 592 4.34 1.26 -19.88
N HIS A 593 5.05 0.16 -20.09
CA HIS A 593 6.06 -0.34 -19.14
C HIS A 593 7.45 -0.19 -19.74
N MET A 594 8.45 0.09 -18.91
CA MET A 594 9.85 0.20 -19.30
C MET A 594 10.75 -0.47 -18.26
N TRP A 595 11.88 -1.02 -18.72
CA TRP A 595 12.89 -1.63 -17.86
C TRP A 595 14.30 -1.33 -18.30
N THR A 596 15.17 -1.14 -17.32
CA THR A 596 16.62 -1.12 -17.53
C THR A 596 17.34 -1.69 -16.31
N SER A 597 18.66 -1.78 -16.38
CA SER A 597 19.50 -2.27 -15.29
C SER A 597 20.78 -1.44 -15.19
N ASP A 598 21.38 -1.44 -13.99
CA ASP A 598 22.68 -0.86 -13.71
C ASP A 598 23.57 -1.91 -13.03
N SER A 599 24.71 -2.22 -13.66
CA SER A 599 25.72 -3.15 -13.14
C SER A 599 26.93 -2.42 -12.55
N SER A 600 26.96 -1.08 -12.58
CA SER A 600 28.05 -0.24 -12.08
C SER A 600 27.89 0.19 -10.62
N THR A 601 27.21 -0.64 -9.82
CA THR A 601 26.86 -0.33 -8.43
C THR A 601 28.06 -0.50 -7.48
N LEU A 602 28.05 0.22 -6.35
CA LEU A 602 29.15 0.20 -5.37
C LEU A 602 29.53 -1.21 -4.86
N ASP A 603 28.58 -2.14 -4.85
CA ASP A 603 28.74 -3.51 -4.36
C ASP A 603 28.89 -4.55 -5.48
N GLY A 604 28.96 -4.13 -6.75
CA GLY A 604 29.08 -5.01 -7.92
C GLY A 604 27.81 -5.83 -8.23
N VAL A 605 26.70 -5.56 -7.54
CA VAL A 605 25.43 -6.24 -7.74
C VAL A 605 24.56 -5.50 -8.76
N THR A 606 24.22 -6.16 -9.86
CA THR A 606 23.30 -5.59 -10.85
C THR A 606 21.93 -5.30 -10.23
N ARG A 607 21.43 -4.08 -10.45
CA ARG A 607 20.11 -3.60 -10.02
C ARG A 607 19.23 -3.33 -11.22
N TYR A 608 17.99 -3.80 -11.15
CA TYR A 608 16.99 -3.59 -12.18
C TYR A 608 16.01 -2.49 -11.80
N PHE A 609 15.49 -1.80 -12.80
CA PHE A 609 14.52 -0.73 -12.64
C PHE A 609 13.31 -0.98 -13.52
N GLN A 610 12.13 -0.67 -12.98
CA GLN A 610 10.88 -0.65 -13.73
C GLN A 610 10.32 0.78 -13.76
N GLY A 611 9.76 1.17 -14.90
CA GLY A 611 8.88 2.33 -15.03
C GLY A 611 7.48 1.89 -15.46
N THR A 612 6.44 2.45 -14.85
CA THR A 612 5.04 2.31 -15.25
C THR A 612 4.46 3.68 -15.56
N VAL A 613 3.96 3.85 -16.77
CA VAL A 613 3.46 5.13 -17.27
C VAL A 613 1.93 5.13 -17.29
N SER A 614 1.30 6.22 -16.86
CA SER A 614 -0.12 6.48 -17.04
C SER A 614 -0.39 7.93 -17.46
N ALA A 615 -1.64 8.19 -17.87
CA ALA A 615 -2.15 9.52 -18.22
C ALA A 615 -3.54 9.71 -17.61
N LEU A 616 -3.56 10.14 -16.35
CA LEU A 616 -4.81 10.31 -15.59
C LEU A 616 -5.35 11.75 -15.66
N ALA A 617 -4.55 12.69 -16.14
CA ALA A 617 -4.93 14.09 -16.35
C ALA A 617 -4.44 14.58 -17.72
N SER A 618 -5.21 15.46 -18.35
CA SER A 618 -4.88 16.02 -19.67
C SER A 618 -3.53 16.73 -19.65
N GLY A 619 -2.69 16.44 -20.64
CA GLY A 619 -1.34 17.01 -20.75
C GLY A 619 -0.30 16.47 -19.77
N VAL A 620 -0.69 15.64 -18.79
CA VAL A 620 0.19 15.15 -17.72
C VAL A 620 0.46 13.66 -17.87
N ILE A 621 1.74 13.32 -17.98
CA ILE A 621 2.25 11.94 -17.93
C ILE A 621 2.73 11.67 -16.51
N THR A 622 2.25 10.60 -15.90
CA THR A 622 2.74 10.13 -14.60
C THR A 622 3.61 8.90 -14.81
N MET A 623 4.84 8.93 -14.30
CA MET A 623 5.73 7.76 -14.29
C MET A 623 5.95 7.28 -12.87
N LYS A 624 5.60 6.03 -12.60
CA LYS A 624 5.97 5.32 -11.38
C LYS A 624 7.27 4.58 -11.62
N MET A 625 8.33 4.97 -10.93
CA MET A 625 9.67 4.40 -11.06
C MET A 625 10.00 3.54 -9.85
N PHE A 626 10.63 2.39 -10.07
CA PHE A 626 10.93 1.41 -9.03
C PHE A 626 12.39 0.94 -9.14
N LEU A 627 13.08 0.81 -8.01
CA LEU A 627 14.19 -0.14 -7.89
C LEU A 627 13.59 -1.52 -7.63
N THR A 628 14.07 -2.55 -8.34
CA THR A 628 13.45 -3.89 -8.36
C THR A 628 14.44 -5.00 -7.99
N HIS A 629 14.53 -6.06 -8.81
CA HIS A 629 15.47 -7.14 -8.64
C HIS A 629 16.90 -6.63 -8.44
N GLY A 630 17.65 -7.29 -7.56
CA GLY A 630 19.03 -6.91 -7.28
C GLY A 630 19.20 -6.06 -6.02
N GLY A 631 18.16 -5.33 -5.61
CA GLY A 631 18.20 -4.45 -4.43
C GLY A 631 18.58 -5.17 -3.14
N THR A 632 19.43 -4.55 -2.32
CA THR A 632 20.01 -5.17 -1.12
C THR A 632 19.42 -4.67 0.19
N SER A 633 18.65 -3.58 0.16
CA SER A 633 17.90 -3.10 1.31
C SER A 633 16.86 -4.13 1.76
N THR A 634 16.72 -4.25 3.07
CA THR A 634 15.75 -5.11 3.76
C THR A 634 15.25 -4.39 5.00
N GLY A 635 14.05 -4.78 5.43
CA GLY A 635 13.39 -4.30 6.62
C GLY A 635 12.98 -5.44 7.55
N VAL A 636 12.16 -5.09 8.54
CA VAL A 636 11.60 -6.01 9.52
C VAL A 636 10.12 -5.69 9.69
N LEU A 637 9.29 -6.72 9.53
CA LEU A 637 7.90 -6.73 9.93
C LEU A 637 7.82 -7.21 11.38
N GLY A 638 7.05 -6.51 12.21
CA GLY A 638 6.71 -6.93 13.56
C GLY A 638 5.22 -7.04 13.79
N ILE A 639 4.86 -7.19 15.06
CA ILE A 639 3.48 -7.25 15.55
C ILE A 639 3.31 -6.29 16.73
N SER A 640 2.16 -5.61 16.81
CA SER A 640 1.76 -4.77 17.94
C SER A 640 1.09 -5.59 19.05
N PRO A 641 0.93 -5.05 20.27
CA PRO A 641 0.19 -5.72 21.35
C PRO A 641 -1.24 -6.11 20.96
N GLU A 642 -1.91 -5.33 20.11
CA GLU A 642 -3.28 -5.58 19.62
C GLU A 642 -3.32 -6.72 18.59
N GLY A 643 -2.17 -7.17 18.09
CA GLY A 643 -2.05 -8.22 17.08
C GLY A 643 -1.99 -7.71 15.64
N ASN A 644 -1.83 -6.40 15.43
CA ASN A 644 -1.64 -5.81 14.11
C ASN A 644 -0.19 -5.98 13.65
N THR A 645 0.02 -6.26 12.37
CA THR A 645 1.39 -6.24 11.85
C THR A 645 1.85 -4.81 11.60
N ILE A 646 3.13 -4.55 11.83
CA ILE A 646 3.73 -3.21 11.76
C ILE A 646 5.06 -3.24 11.03
N VAL A 647 5.38 -2.20 10.26
CA VAL A 647 6.74 -2.02 9.73
C VAL A 647 7.63 -1.53 10.86
N GLN A 648 8.41 -2.44 11.46
CA GLN A 648 9.40 -2.07 12.49
C GLN A 648 10.63 -1.41 11.88
N THR A 649 11.05 -1.88 10.71
CA THR A 649 12.16 -1.28 9.96
C THR A 649 11.75 -1.21 8.49
N ALA A 650 11.75 -0.01 7.92
CA ALA A 650 11.41 0.20 6.51
C ALA A 650 12.46 -0.48 5.60
N PRO A 651 12.05 -1.12 4.49
CA PRO A 651 12.97 -1.91 3.66
C PRO A 651 13.65 -1.11 2.54
N TRP A 652 13.53 0.21 2.51
CA TRP A 652 13.90 1.02 1.35
C TRP A 652 15.15 1.86 1.61
N MET A 653 16.09 1.80 0.66
CA MET A 653 17.24 2.72 0.61
C MET A 653 18.11 2.68 1.87
N ASN A 654 18.25 1.51 2.48
CA ASN A 654 19.08 1.29 3.66
C ASN A 654 20.55 1.05 3.31
N THR A 655 20.87 0.73 2.05
CA THR A 655 22.23 0.50 1.58
C THR A 655 22.71 1.64 0.67
N ALA A 656 24.00 1.97 0.77
CA ALA A 656 24.61 3.00 -0.07
C ALA A 656 24.54 2.66 -1.57
N ALA A 657 24.67 1.38 -1.91
CA ALA A 657 24.60 0.90 -3.29
C ALA A 657 23.19 1.03 -3.89
N ASP A 658 22.12 0.74 -3.12
CA ASP A 658 20.74 0.98 -3.58
C ASP A 658 20.46 2.47 -3.78
N ARG A 659 20.89 3.31 -2.84
CA ARG A 659 20.75 4.78 -2.94
C ARG A 659 21.47 5.32 -4.17
N GLN A 660 22.71 4.89 -4.40
CA GLN A 660 23.49 5.33 -5.56
C GLN A 660 22.80 4.96 -6.86
N ALA A 661 22.44 3.67 -7.03
CA ALA A 661 21.86 3.17 -8.26
C ALA A 661 20.52 3.86 -8.58
N MET A 662 19.65 4.01 -7.56
CA MET A 662 18.37 4.70 -7.74
C MET A 662 18.58 6.20 -8.03
N THR A 663 19.54 6.86 -7.38
CA THR A 663 19.85 8.28 -7.65
C THR A 663 20.30 8.47 -9.09
N ASN A 664 21.20 7.61 -9.57
CA ASN A 664 21.70 7.66 -10.95
C ASN A 664 20.56 7.46 -11.96
N PHE A 665 19.69 6.49 -11.72
CA PHE A 665 18.56 6.22 -12.60
C PHE A 665 17.54 7.38 -12.64
N LEU A 666 17.20 7.95 -11.48
CA LEU A 666 16.33 9.12 -11.40
C LEU A 666 16.98 10.34 -12.06
N GLN A 667 18.28 10.57 -11.84
CA GLN A 667 19.00 11.70 -12.44
C GLN A 667 19.04 11.58 -13.96
N TRP A 668 19.31 10.37 -14.48
CA TRP A 668 19.24 10.11 -15.91
C TRP A 668 17.87 10.47 -16.50
N LEU A 669 16.77 10.13 -15.80
CA LEU A 669 15.42 10.45 -16.26
C LEU A 669 15.18 11.98 -16.26
N LEU A 670 15.56 12.68 -15.20
CA LEU A 670 15.44 14.14 -15.10
C LEU A 670 16.25 14.84 -16.20
N ASP A 671 17.53 14.51 -16.35
CA ASP A 671 18.41 15.08 -17.37
C ASP A 671 17.88 14.81 -18.78
N SER A 672 17.42 13.57 -19.00
CA SER A 672 16.85 13.16 -20.28
C SER A 672 15.60 13.96 -20.63
N THR A 673 14.73 14.23 -19.67
CA THR A 673 13.50 15.00 -19.91
C THR A 673 13.73 16.50 -20.08
N ASN A 674 14.80 17.04 -19.50
CA ASN A 674 15.19 18.44 -19.69
C ASN A 674 15.94 18.70 -21.01
N ALA A 675 16.38 17.65 -21.72
CA ALA A 675 17.05 17.79 -23.00
C ALA A 675 16.16 18.47 -24.07
N ALA A 676 16.78 19.24 -24.97
CA ALA A 676 16.07 19.99 -26.01
C ALA A 676 15.19 19.10 -26.91
N ASN A 677 15.62 17.87 -27.18
CA ASN A 677 14.90 16.88 -27.99
C ASN A 677 13.86 16.05 -27.21
N SER A 678 13.65 16.31 -25.93
CA SER A 678 12.65 15.59 -25.13
C SER A 678 11.23 15.96 -25.57
N THR A 679 10.31 14.99 -25.55
CA THR A 679 8.87 15.18 -25.84
C THR A 679 8.05 15.59 -24.61
N MET A 680 8.65 15.60 -23.42
CA MET A 680 8.02 15.91 -22.15
C MET A 680 9.03 16.60 -21.21
N ALA A 681 8.56 17.31 -20.19
CA ALA A 681 9.38 17.99 -19.21
C ALA A 681 8.92 17.65 -17.80
N TYR A 682 9.86 17.43 -16.88
CA TYR A 682 9.54 17.16 -15.48
C TYR A 682 8.83 18.36 -14.83
N SER A 683 7.79 18.10 -14.04
CA SER A 683 6.96 19.15 -13.43
C SER A 683 6.83 19.04 -11.91
N GLY A 684 7.56 18.11 -11.27
CA GLY A 684 7.48 17.87 -9.82
C GLY A 684 8.46 18.71 -8.99
N GLY A 685 8.81 19.91 -9.43
CA GLY A 685 9.62 20.87 -8.67
C GLY A 685 11.13 20.59 -8.65
N SER A 686 11.57 19.53 -7.95
CA SER A 686 13.00 19.25 -7.77
C SER A 686 13.67 18.61 -8.99
N THR A 687 14.70 19.27 -9.53
CA THR A 687 15.53 18.75 -10.63
C THR A 687 16.76 17.96 -10.16
N ASN A 688 16.89 17.74 -8.85
CA ASN A 688 17.99 16.99 -8.25
C ASN A 688 17.49 15.65 -7.68
N ALA A 689 17.92 14.55 -8.29
CA ALA A 689 17.52 13.20 -7.90
C ALA A 689 17.88 12.85 -6.44
N SER A 690 18.95 13.44 -5.87
CA SER A 690 19.33 13.14 -4.48
C SER A 690 18.26 13.55 -3.47
N THR A 691 17.49 14.60 -3.79
CA THR A 691 16.37 15.06 -2.96
C THR A 691 15.10 14.24 -3.19
N LEU A 692 14.94 13.65 -4.37
CA LEU A 692 13.82 12.78 -4.69
C LEU A 692 13.91 11.43 -4.00
N ILE A 693 15.11 10.95 -3.65
CA ILE A 693 15.28 9.63 -3.04
C ILE A 693 14.43 9.43 -1.78
N ASP A 694 14.21 10.48 -0.99
CA ASP A 694 13.46 10.39 0.25
C ASP A 694 11.94 10.53 0.04
N SER A 695 11.47 10.93 -1.14
CA SER A 695 10.03 10.98 -1.50
C SER A 695 9.44 9.61 -1.84
N ARG A 696 10.21 8.52 -1.67
CA ARG A 696 9.73 7.17 -1.94
C ARG A 696 8.48 6.85 -1.14
N ILE A 697 7.61 6.08 -1.76
CA ILE A 697 6.47 5.42 -1.11
C ILE A 697 6.55 3.92 -1.32
N THR A 698 5.71 3.19 -0.59
CA THR A 698 5.52 1.74 -0.78
C THR A 698 5.14 1.42 -2.22
N GLY A 699 5.69 0.33 -2.75
CA GLY A 699 5.24 -0.28 -3.99
C GLY A 699 4.11 -1.28 -3.78
N ASP A 700 3.76 -1.58 -2.53
CA ASP A 700 2.81 -2.62 -2.09
C ASP A 700 3.14 -4.01 -2.65
N HIS A 701 4.44 -4.27 -2.78
CA HIS A 701 5.05 -5.49 -3.31
C HIS A 701 5.83 -6.25 -2.21
N TRP A 702 5.23 -6.34 -1.02
CA TRP A 702 5.85 -6.95 0.16
C TRP A 702 6.25 -8.41 -0.05
N THR A 703 7.51 -8.75 0.26
CA THR A 703 8.06 -10.11 0.21
C THR A 703 9.03 -10.40 1.37
N GLY A 704 9.45 -11.66 1.49
CA GLY A 704 10.64 -12.05 2.28
C GLY A 704 10.43 -12.28 3.77
N THR A 705 9.25 -11.97 4.32
CA THR A 705 8.94 -12.08 5.76
C THR A 705 8.88 -13.50 6.31
N ALA A 706 8.87 -14.53 5.46
CA ALA A 706 9.04 -15.93 5.83
C ALA A 706 10.00 -16.62 4.84
N ARG A 707 11.13 -15.95 4.59
CA ARG A 707 12.12 -16.29 3.55
C ARG A 707 12.40 -17.78 3.41
N MET A 708 12.42 -18.26 2.17
CA MET A 708 12.88 -19.59 1.80
C MET A 708 14.40 -19.66 1.68
N GLY A 709 14.97 -20.77 2.14
CA GLY A 709 16.36 -21.11 1.88
C GLY A 709 16.82 -22.38 2.59
N THR A 710 18.10 -22.71 2.40
CA THR A 710 18.72 -23.93 2.92
C THR A 710 19.36 -23.74 4.28
N ASP A 711 19.46 -22.49 4.75
CA ASP A 711 20.03 -22.09 6.03
C ASP A 711 18.93 -21.99 7.11
N ASP A 712 18.67 -23.11 7.79
CA ASP A 712 17.67 -23.26 8.86
C ASP A 712 17.80 -22.14 9.91
N GLY A 713 16.75 -21.31 10.04
CA GLY A 713 16.75 -20.16 10.92
C GLY A 713 16.86 -20.45 12.42
N ARG A 714 16.76 -21.73 12.83
CA ARG A 714 16.90 -22.14 14.24
C ARG A 714 18.35 -22.25 14.69
N VAL A 715 19.29 -22.33 13.75
CA VAL A 715 20.70 -22.65 14.05
C VAL A 715 21.65 -21.75 13.26
N ASN A 716 22.86 -21.54 13.78
CA ASN A 716 23.96 -20.89 13.06
C ASN A 716 23.63 -19.52 12.42
N ASN A 717 22.74 -18.74 13.03
CA ASN A 717 22.23 -17.47 12.48
C ASN A 717 21.62 -17.62 11.07
N GLY A 718 21.00 -18.77 10.77
CA GLY A 718 20.25 -18.97 9.54
C GLY A 718 19.15 -17.93 9.38
N THR A 719 18.84 -17.62 8.12
CA THR A 719 17.89 -16.56 7.75
C THR A 719 16.58 -17.12 7.19
N SER A 720 16.46 -18.44 7.06
CA SER A 720 15.32 -19.07 6.40
C SER A 720 14.27 -19.57 7.38
N VAL A 721 13.02 -19.22 7.11
CA VAL A 721 11.84 -19.68 7.86
C VAL A 721 11.31 -21.00 7.27
N VAL A 722 11.40 -21.15 5.95
CA VAL A 722 10.97 -22.37 5.25
C VAL A 722 12.10 -23.01 4.44
N ASP A 723 12.03 -24.33 4.33
CA ASP A 723 12.93 -25.12 3.50
C ASP A 723 12.54 -25.09 2.01
N THR A 724 13.27 -25.83 1.17
CA THR A 724 13.03 -25.89 -0.29
C THR A 724 11.80 -26.72 -0.70
N ASN A 725 11.10 -27.34 0.25
CA ASN A 725 9.75 -27.88 0.08
C ASN A 725 8.67 -26.92 0.59
N THR A 726 9.05 -25.68 0.91
CA THR A 726 8.20 -24.65 1.51
C THR A 726 7.70 -25.01 2.92
N LYS A 727 8.32 -25.99 3.58
CA LYS A 727 7.94 -26.43 4.93
C LYS A 727 8.61 -25.57 5.98
N VAL A 728 7.86 -25.15 6.99
CA VAL A 728 8.40 -24.38 8.12
C VAL A 728 9.39 -25.24 8.88
N TYR A 729 10.61 -24.72 9.10
CA TYR A 729 11.62 -25.41 9.90
C TYR A 729 11.09 -25.68 11.32
N GLY A 730 11.42 -26.85 11.89
CA GLY A 730 10.90 -27.28 13.19
C GLY A 730 9.46 -27.80 13.21
N THR A 731 8.79 -27.89 12.05
CA THR A 731 7.46 -28.49 11.93
C THR A 731 7.45 -29.71 11.01
N ASP A 732 6.46 -30.59 11.18
CA ASP A 732 6.32 -31.82 10.38
C ASP A 732 5.46 -31.63 9.12
N ASN A 733 4.46 -30.74 9.21
CA ASN A 733 3.37 -30.63 8.25
C ASN A 733 2.82 -29.20 8.07
N LEU A 734 3.57 -28.17 8.47
CA LEU A 734 3.23 -26.76 8.20
C LEU A 734 4.04 -26.24 7.01
N PHE A 735 3.35 -25.62 6.05
CA PHE A 735 3.94 -25.06 4.85
C PHE A 735 3.54 -23.59 4.70
N VAL A 736 4.35 -22.82 3.99
CA VAL A 736 4.03 -21.44 3.58
C VAL A 736 4.14 -21.31 2.06
N VAL A 737 3.10 -20.80 1.41
CA VAL A 737 3.06 -20.56 -0.03
C VAL A 737 2.39 -19.21 -0.32
N ASP A 738 3.17 -18.15 -0.22
CA ASP A 738 2.80 -16.80 -0.66
C ASP A 738 4.06 -15.92 -0.82
N ALA A 739 3.88 -14.63 -1.04
CA ALA A 739 4.96 -13.66 -1.23
C ALA A 739 6.01 -13.63 -0.08
N SER A 740 5.65 -14.05 1.13
CA SER A 740 6.56 -14.09 2.30
C SER A 740 7.79 -14.96 2.06
N ILE A 741 7.69 -16.03 1.26
CA ILE A 741 8.80 -16.97 1.05
C ILE A 741 9.82 -16.49 0.01
N HIS A 742 9.51 -15.44 -0.74
CA HIS A 742 10.34 -14.95 -1.84
C HIS A 742 11.63 -14.32 -1.29
N PRO A 743 12.82 -14.83 -1.66
CA PRO A 743 14.10 -14.35 -1.12
C PRO A 743 14.55 -13.02 -1.71
N ASP A 744 14.02 -12.63 -2.87
CA ASP A 744 14.30 -11.34 -3.52
C ASP A 744 13.05 -10.77 -4.21
N LEU A 745 13.13 -9.49 -4.54
CA LEU A 745 12.15 -8.81 -5.39
C LEU A 745 12.33 -9.25 -6.86
N PRO A 746 11.23 -9.45 -7.60
CA PRO A 746 11.29 -9.67 -9.05
C PRO A 746 11.56 -8.36 -9.81
N THR A 747 11.94 -8.47 -11.08
CA THR A 747 12.13 -7.32 -11.99
C THR A 747 10.81 -6.62 -12.34
N GLY A 748 9.70 -7.36 -12.25
CA GLY A 748 8.35 -6.88 -12.52
C GLY A 748 7.50 -6.65 -11.26
N ASN A 749 6.24 -6.28 -11.43
CA ASN A 749 5.23 -6.43 -10.37
C ASN A 749 5.11 -7.90 -9.91
N THR A 750 4.87 -8.14 -8.62
CA THR A 750 5.12 -9.44 -7.99
C THR A 750 4.12 -10.55 -8.33
N GLN A 751 2.92 -10.23 -8.85
CA GLN A 751 1.85 -11.24 -8.90
C GLN A 751 2.16 -12.45 -9.80
N ALA A 752 2.83 -12.26 -10.95
CA ALA A 752 3.09 -13.36 -11.88
C ALA A 752 4.09 -14.36 -11.29
N ILE A 753 5.22 -13.88 -10.75
CA ILE A 753 6.22 -14.75 -10.11
C ILE A 753 5.64 -15.48 -8.89
N ILE A 754 4.78 -14.83 -8.10
CA ILE A 754 4.10 -15.44 -6.95
C ILE A 754 3.23 -16.62 -7.40
N MET A 755 2.53 -16.49 -8.53
CA MET A 755 1.71 -17.56 -9.09
C MET A 755 2.56 -18.71 -9.67
N VAL A 756 3.70 -18.40 -10.31
CA VAL A 756 4.66 -19.43 -10.78
C VAL A 756 5.21 -20.24 -9.61
N VAL A 757 5.59 -19.56 -8.53
CA VAL A 757 6.10 -20.19 -7.31
C VAL A 757 5.02 -21.07 -6.66
N ALA A 758 3.76 -20.62 -6.65
CA ALA A 758 2.65 -21.41 -6.11
C ALA A 758 2.40 -22.71 -6.89
N GLU A 759 2.46 -22.68 -8.23
CA GLU A 759 2.37 -23.86 -9.09
C GLU A 759 3.47 -24.90 -8.77
N GLN A 760 4.69 -24.45 -8.50
CA GLN A 760 5.80 -25.32 -8.15
C GLN A 760 5.70 -25.83 -6.70
N ALA A 761 5.31 -24.96 -5.78
CA ALA A 761 5.13 -25.30 -4.36
C ALA A 761 4.06 -26.38 -4.20
N ALA A 762 2.92 -26.26 -4.90
CA ALA A 762 1.84 -27.23 -4.84
C ALA A 762 2.31 -28.64 -5.24
N ALA A 763 3.14 -28.75 -6.28
CA ALA A 763 3.72 -30.04 -6.69
C ALA A 763 4.65 -30.63 -5.63
N LYS A 764 5.51 -29.81 -5.01
CA LYS A 764 6.39 -30.23 -3.92
C LYS A 764 5.60 -30.67 -2.67
N ILE A 765 4.58 -29.90 -2.30
CA ILE A 765 3.69 -30.22 -1.16
C ILE A 765 2.92 -31.50 -1.43
N ALA A 766 2.40 -31.72 -2.64
CA ALA A 766 1.71 -32.96 -3.02
C ALA A 766 2.64 -34.18 -2.85
N ALA A 767 3.89 -34.06 -3.30
CA ALA A 767 4.90 -35.13 -3.20
C ALA A 767 5.43 -35.35 -1.77
N TYR A 768 5.35 -34.34 -0.90
CA TYR A 768 5.87 -34.43 0.45
C TYR A 768 5.08 -35.43 1.32
N LYS A 769 5.77 -36.35 1.99
CA LYS A 769 5.16 -37.31 2.92
C LYS A 769 5.44 -36.88 4.36
N VAL A 770 4.38 -36.65 5.13
CA VAL A 770 4.49 -36.36 6.56
C VAL A 770 4.85 -37.65 7.29
N THR A 771 6.07 -37.74 7.80
CA THR A 771 6.48 -38.83 8.69
C THR A 771 6.09 -38.47 10.11
N SER A 772 5.11 -39.16 10.69
CA SER A 772 4.77 -38.99 12.10
C SER A 772 5.95 -39.39 12.97
N GLY A 773 6.63 -38.41 13.57
CA GLY A 773 7.69 -38.66 14.54
C GLY A 773 7.10 -39.33 15.78
N SER A 774 7.46 -40.59 16.03
CA SER A 774 7.39 -41.16 17.37
C SER A 774 8.33 -40.34 18.24
N GLY A 775 7.80 -39.70 19.29
CA GLY A 775 8.58 -38.89 20.21
C GLY A 775 9.84 -39.61 20.67
N ASN A 776 10.99 -39.06 20.30
CA ASN A 776 12.22 -39.31 21.01
C ASN A 776 13.01 -38.01 21.00
N SER A 777 12.94 -37.30 22.13
CA SER A 777 13.87 -36.25 22.50
C SER A 777 15.28 -36.85 22.48
N SER A 778 15.99 -36.69 21.37
CA SER A 778 17.44 -36.85 21.37
C SER A 778 17.99 -35.54 21.92
N ALA A 779 18.23 -35.52 23.23
CA ALA A 779 19.10 -34.55 23.85
C ALA A 779 20.40 -34.50 23.06
N LEU A 780 20.74 -33.32 22.54
CA LEU A 780 22.06 -33.03 22.00
C LEU A 780 23.07 -33.21 23.15
N THR A 781 23.67 -34.40 23.23
CA THR A 781 24.84 -34.63 24.07
C THR A 781 26.01 -33.87 23.47
N SER A 782 26.50 -32.88 24.22
CA SER A 782 27.78 -32.23 23.99
C SER A 782 28.91 -33.24 23.98
N GLY A 783 29.48 -33.49 22.80
CA GLY A 783 30.76 -34.19 22.65
C GLY A 783 31.94 -33.23 22.90
N PRO A 784 33.04 -33.68 23.54
CA PRO A 784 34.10 -32.79 23.99
C PRO A 784 34.97 -32.30 22.83
N SER A 785 35.40 -31.04 22.99
CA SER A 785 36.50 -30.38 22.29
C SER A 785 37.69 -31.32 22.05
N SER A 786 38.06 -31.50 20.78
CA SER A 786 39.37 -32.02 20.40
C SER A 786 40.22 -30.86 19.90
N ALA A 787 41.29 -30.59 20.65
CA ALA A 787 42.34 -29.66 20.29
C ALA A 787 43.10 -30.18 19.06
N LEU A 788 43.36 -29.30 18.10
CA LEU A 788 44.34 -29.50 17.03
C LEU A 788 45.76 -29.36 17.61
N PRO A 789 46.70 -30.26 17.31
CA PRO A 789 48.12 -30.00 17.51
C PRO A 789 48.73 -29.37 16.24
N THR A 790 49.41 -28.23 16.47
CA THR A 790 50.43 -27.52 15.66
C THR A 790 50.14 -27.21 14.20
#